data_AF-A0A943TG16-F1
#
_entry.id   AF-A0A943TG16-F1
#
_cell.length_a   1.000
_cell.length_b   1.000
_cell.length_c   1.000
_cell.angle_alpha   90.00
_cell.angle_beta   90.00
_cell.angle_gamma   90.00
#
_symmetry.space_group_name_H-M   'P 1'
#
loop_
_entity.id
_entity.type
_entity.pdbx_description
1 polymer ?
#
loop_
_entity_poly.entity_id
_entity_poly.type
_entity_poly.pdbx_seq_one_letter_code
_entity_poly.pdbx_strand_id
1 'polypeptide(L)'
;MRKLSLKNENRGASLLAVLIVLVVVSAIAVVITKVTITNIQMKEVERGTKKNFYSAESVMDALHAGAGEKSADALKDAYTYVMENYAISTASGNNLQDEFAKKYVEKLEDTFNPGGTNPKSEEKEAGAVIYSIADYDTNIVKSCIGDAGEQSYYEMPAAGKAKYEADYKAGTFTLKNVGVSYTDAQKYKTTITTDLVFTTPKLNFNGGDEIKEFMKYALIADKQINVNANPVTVDGNVYAGNDGILADKNGSGIFNGKVTITRGNIVTDSGSSLVMGNGNSSIWASNVETKRNPSGSAASSIELNGNSYIEDDLTLNGVNSTITVKGNYYGYNFQENYDSQVETKDAAFNSAMMVNAKNCKLDLSNINYLMLSGRTFVARGNDSKNNDVLLGESLSARTNQLAYYVPNDYVNESTGKFKTVADGGKDGVAAFETFSGVSNVTSYLDSSKPVVAYYYVDKATHTTVHNYYLNFATEQKANDYFTAYCNSSKSATLKNYAIDYLTDDAIVLDSNKIFTLRGDILYRNAVDADLDEKHVRIDFNDWKIDAANSANNGVFADYSAKLAIKYKALQLSLKDSDPSISAANVRITKSTGEIDKSQSPLIDTLIDRAAMSAAVDNHKSGTDEYYIAYKEPISGSTDNTGVVLAKNTSSLNTNTIGISQGLIVATGDVYVTKNFRGLIISGGKITFGSGVTVTSDKMLVADLFKKDMESSSPAFSQFFKECSVGSVTDHISGNVDINTYLTYENWKKN
;
A
#
# COMPACT_ATOMS: atom_id res chain seq x y z
N MET A 1 37.04 -25.71 94.58
CA MET A 1 37.22 -24.56 93.67
C MET A 1 38.54 -24.73 92.91
N ARG A 2 38.51 -24.98 91.59
CA ARG A 2 39.40 -24.41 90.55
C ARG A 2 39.09 -25.02 89.17
N LYS A 3 38.69 -24.15 88.23
CA LYS A 3 38.58 -24.40 86.78
C LYS A 3 39.96 -24.32 86.12
N LEU A 4 40.20 -25.10 85.07
CA LEU A 4 41.19 -24.89 83.99
C LEU A 4 40.72 -25.70 82.77
N SER A 5 39.86 -25.14 81.90
CA SER A 5 40.16 -24.41 80.65
C SER A 5 40.82 -25.25 79.53
N LEU A 6 40.04 -25.54 78.49
CA LEU A 6 40.39 -26.20 77.21
C LEU A 6 41.44 -25.42 76.40
N LYS A 7 42.36 -26.13 75.73
CA LYS A 7 43.02 -25.65 74.50
C LYS A 7 43.65 -26.77 73.63
N ASN A 8 43.06 -26.93 72.43
CA ASN A 8 43.63 -27.27 71.11
C ASN A 8 44.60 -28.44 70.90
N GLU A 9 44.15 -29.48 70.16
CA GLU A 9 44.97 -30.18 69.15
C GLU A 9 44.10 -30.66 67.94
N ASN A 10 43.77 -29.77 67.00
CA ASN A 10 43.03 -30.08 65.75
C ASN A 10 43.84 -29.75 64.48
N ARG A 11 45.18 -29.72 64.54
CA ARG A 11 46.00 -29.24 63.40
C ARG A 11 46.21 -30.27 62.29
N GLY A 12 46.20 -31.58 62.59
CA GLY A 12 46.37 -32.65 61.59
C GLY A 12 45.08 -33.04 60.86
N ALA A 13 43.95 -33.14 61.60
CA ALA A 13 42.65 -33.45 61.02
C ALA A 13 42.17 -32.38 60.03
N SER A 14 42.49 -31.10 60.31
CA SER A 14 42.15 -30.01 59.40
C SER A 14 42.93 -30.08 58.08
N LEU A 15 44.20 -30.50 58.10
CA LEU A 15 45.01 -30.67 56.89
C LEU A 15 44.50 -31.83 56.04
N LEU A 16 44.19 -32.98 56.67
CA LEU A 16 43.66 -34.16 55.97
C LEU A 16 42.28 -33.89 55.37
N ALA A 17 41.41 -33.19 56.11
CA ALA A 17 40.11 -32.75 55.61
C ALA A 17 40.24 -31.82 54.41
N VAL A 18 41.18 -30.86 54.44
CA VAL A 18 41.46 -29.97 53.29
C VAL A 18 41.95 -30.76 52.08
N LEU A 19 42.79 -31.78 52.28
CA LEU A 19 43.35 -32.59 51.18
C LEU A 19 42.29 -33.48 50.53
N ILE A 20 41.40 -34.08 51.32
CA ILE A 20 40.25 -34.85 50.82
C ILE A 20 39.29 -33.93 50.06
N VAL A 21 39.00 -32.74 50.60
CA VAL A 21 38.16 -31.74 49.91
C VAL A 21 38.78 -31.33 48.58
N LEU A 22 40.10 -31.10 48.52
CA LEU A 22 40.81 -30.76 47.28
C LEU A 22 40.68 -31.87 46.23
N VAL A 23 40.87 -33.13 46.60
CA VAL A 23 40.74 -34.27 45.67
C VAL A 23 39.31 -34.40 45.16
N VAL A 24 38.32 -34.23 46.02
CA VAL A 24 36.90 -34.27 45.62
C VAL A 24 36.56 -33.11 44.68
N VAL A 25 37.05 -31.90 44.97
CA VAL A 25 36.86 -30.73 44.08
C VAL A 25 37.53 -30.94 42.72
N SER A 26 38.74 -31.52 42.67
CA SER A 26 39.42 -31.86 41.42
C SER A 26 38.66 -32.93 40.62
N ALA A 27 38.13 -33.96 41.29
CA ALA A 27 37.33 -34.99 40.65
C ALA A 27 36.02 -34.42 40.07
N ILE A 28 35.34 -33.55 40.82
CA ILE A 28 34.15 -32.84 40.36
C ILE A 28 34.49 -31.97 39.14
N ALA A 29 35.62 -31.24 39.18
CA ALA A 29 36.05 -30.41 38.06
C ALA A 29 36.27 -31.22 36.78
N VAL A 30 36.94 -32.37 36.86
CA VAL A 30 37.17 -33.26 35.69
C VAL A 30 35.86 -33.82 35.13
N VAL A 31 34.94 -34.23 36.02
CA VAL A 31 33.61 -34.72 35.60
C VAL A 31 32.83 -33.61 34.90
N ILE A 32 32.82 -32.40 35.46
CA ILE A 32 32.18 -31.23 34.84
C ILE A 32 32.81 -30.96 33.47
N THR A 33 34.14 -30.90 33.36
CA THR A 33 34.83 -30.67 32.09
C THR A 33 34.49 -31.74 31.04
N LYS A 34 34.43 -33.02 31.43
CA LYS A 34 34.06 -34.11 30.50
C LYS A 34 32.60 -33.98 30.04
N VAL A 35 31.67 -33.71 30.95
CA VAL A 35 30.26 -33.43 30.60
C VAL A 35 30.17 -32.21 29.69
N THR A 36 30.95 -31.16 29.95
CA THR A 36 31.01 -29.96 29.09
C THR A 36 31.54 -30.29 27.69
N ILE A 37 32.63 -31.05 27.55
CA ILE A 37 33.19 -31.44 26.25
C ILE A 37 32.20 -32.31 25.47
N THR A 38 31.62 -33.33 26.12
CA THR A 38 30.61 -34.17 25.46
C THR A 38 29.39 -33.35 25.06
N ASN A 39 28.96 -32.38 25.86
CA ASN A 39 27.87 -31.47 25.50
C ASN A 39 28.25 -30.53 24.33
N ILE A 40 29.49 -30.04 24.27
CA ILE A 40 29.99 -29.27 23.12
C ILE A 40 30.00 -30.13 21.85
N GLN A 41 30.50 -31.37 21.92
CA GLN A 41 30.50 -32.30 20.79
C GLN A 41 29.08 -32.67 20.35
N MET A 42 28.17 -32.93 21.29
CA MET A 42 26.75 -33.17 20.99
C MET A 42 26.10 -31.94 20.33
N LYS A 43 26.40 -30.73 20.81
CA LYS A 43 25.92 -29.48 20.18
C LYS A 43 26.54 -29.24 18.81
N GLU A 44 27.78 -29.64 18.59
CA GLU A 44 28.44 -29.51 17.28
C GLU A 44 27.88 -30.51 16.26
N VAL A 45 27.63 -31.76 16.67
CA VAL A 45 26.90 -32.76 15.87
C VAL A 45 25.48 -32.26 15.59
N GLU A 46 24.76 -31.76 16.60
CA GLU A 46 23.42 -31.19 16.40
C GLU A 46 23.44 -30.01 15.42
N ARG A 47 24.47 -29.15 15.49
CA ARG A 47 24.67 -28.04 14.54
C ARG A 47 24.99 -28.54 13.13
N GLY A 48 25.83 -29.57 12.99
CA GLY A 48 26.14 -30.22 11.71
C GLY A 48 24.92 -30.87 11.07
N THR A 49 24.16 -31.65 11.84
CA THR A 49 22.90 -32.27 11.39
C THR A 49 21.87 -31.22 10.99
N LYS A 50 21.76 -30.10 11.72
CA LYS A 50 20.89 -28.97 11.32
C LYS A 50 21.37 -28.33 10.02
N LYS A 51 22.67 -28.07 9.88
CA LYS A 51 23.23 -27.50 8.64
C LYS A 51 23.00 -28.40 7.41
N ASN A 52 23.31 -29.70 7.52
CA ASN A 52 23.12 -30.65 6.42
C ASN A 52 21.64 -30.83 6.08
N PHE A 53 20.75 -30.70 7.07
CA PHE A 53 19.32 -30.68 6.86
C PHE A 53 18.88 -29.49 6.02
N TYR A 54 19.28 -28.27 6.38
CA TYR A 54 18.95 -27.07 5.60
C TYR A 54 19.54 -27.12 4.18
N SER A 55 20.72 -27.73 4.01
CA SER A 55 21.30 -27.93 2.67
C SER A 55 20.54 -28.96 1.84
N ALA A 56 20.12 -30.08 2.44
CA ALA A 56 19.28 -31.05 1.74
C ALA A 56 17.87 -30.50 1.44
N GLU A 57 17.32 -29.67 2.33
CA GLU A 57 16.05 -28.94 2.15
C GLU A 57 16.15 -27.97 0.98
N SER A 58 17.23 -27.18 0.88
CA SER A 58 17.46 -26.28 -0.26
C SER A 58 17.47 -27.00 -1.61
N VAL A 59 18.08 -28.18 -1.68
CA VAL A 59 18.09 -28.99 -2.91
C VAL A 59 16.72 -29.64 -3.16
N MET A 60 15.99 -29.99 -2.09
CA MET A 60 14.61 -30.46 -2.19
C MET A 60 13.67 -29.37 -2.71
N ASP A 61 13.85 -28.12 -2.29
CA ASP A 61 13.11 -26.96 -2.77
C ASP A 61 13.42 -26.69 -4.25
N ALA A 62 14.68 -26.83 -4.66
CA ALA A 62 15.05 -26.75 -6.08
C ALA A 62 14.37 -27.86 -6.91
N LEU A 63 14.32 -29.10 -6.37
CA LEU A 63 13.61 -30.21 -7.01
C LEU A 63 12.10 -29.93 -7.13
N HIS A 64 11.48 -29.41 -6.07
CA HIS A 64 10.06 -29.05 -6.04
C HIS A 64 9.75 -27.92 -7.02
N ALA A 65 10.59 -26.90 -7.11
CA ALA A 65 10.47 -25.84 -8.11
C ALA A 65 10.53 -26.39 -9.54
N GLY A 66 11.53 -27.24 -9.87
CA GLY A 66 11.64 -27.84 -11.20
C GLY A 66 10.53 -28.84 -11.53
N ALA A 67 9.99 -29.54 -10.53
CA ALA A 67 8.77 -30.35 -10.68
C ALA A 67 7.54 -29.46 -10.91
N GLY A 68 7.47 -28.29 -10.27
CA GLY A 68 6.46 -27.26 -10.48
C GLY A 68 6.47 -26.71 -11.91
N GLU A 69 7.64 -26.52 -12.53
CA GLU A 69 7.75 -26.14 -13.95
C GLU A 69 7.14 -27.21 -14.87
N LYS A 70 7.44 -28.50 -14.63
CA LYS A 70 6.85 -29.61 -15.40
C LYS A 70 5.33 -29.69 -15.22
N SER A 71 4.86 -29.42 -14.01
CA SER A 71 3.43 -29.29 -13.72
C SER A 71 2.79 -28.15 -14.52
N ALA A 72 3.44 -26.98 -14.60
CA ALA A 72 2.94 -25.84 -15.34
C ALA A 72 2.79 -26.14 -16.86
N ASP A 73 3.77 -26.82 -17.44
CA ASP A 73 3.72 -27.26 -18.84
C ASP A 73 2.54 -28.23 -19.07
N ALA A 74 2.36 -29.22 -18.18
CA ALA A 74 1.26 -30.16 -18.25
C ALA A 74 -0.12 -29.48 -18.09
N LEU A 75 -0.23 -28.48 -17.22
CA LEU A 75 -1.45 -27.66 -17.05
C LEU A 75 -1.80 -26.90 -18.34
N LYS A 76 -0.79 -26.27 -18.95
CA LYS A 76 -0.95 -25.52 -20.20
C LYS A 76 -1.44 -26.42 -21.34
N ASP A 77 -0.85 -27.60 -21.47
CA ASP A 77 -1.23 -28.58 -22.49
C ASP A 77 -2.64 -29.12 -22.26
N ALA A 78 -2.99 -29.48 -21.02
CA ALA A 78 -4.31 -29.96 -20.67
C ALA A 78 -5.40 -28.91 -20.93
N TYR A 79 -5.12 -27.64 -20.60
CA TYR A 79 -6.04 -26.55 -20.88
C TYR A 79 -6.22 -26.33 -22.38
N THR A 80 -5.11 -26.28 -23.12
CA THR A 80 -5.14 -26.12 -24.59
C THR A 80 -6.00 -27.20 -25.23
N TYR A 81 -5.85 -28.45 -24.79
CA TYR A 81 -6.68 -29.56 -25.26
C TYR A 81 -8.17 -29.37 -24.97
N VAL A 82 -8.54 -28.97 -23.76
CA VAL A 82 -9.96 -28.75 -23.38
C VAL A 82 -10.56 -27.58 -24.15
N MET A 83 -9.78 -26.53 -24.45
CA MET A 83 -10.24 -25.41 -25.27
C MET A 83 -10.40 -25.79 -26.75
N GLU A 84 -9.45 -26.53 -27.32
CA GLU A 84 -9.54 -27.02 -28.70
C GLU A 84 -10.75 -27.95 -28.92
N ASN A 85 -11.14 -28.69 -27.89
CA ASN A 85 -12.26 -29.65 -27.94
C ASN A 85 -13.53 -29.13 -27.26
N TYR A 86 -13.56 -27.86 -26.85
CA TYR A 86 -14.63 -27.28 -26.03
C TYR A 86 -16.04 -27.49 -26.60
N ALA A 87 -16.22 -27.23 -27.89
CA ALA A 87 -17.51 -27.38 -28.57
C ALA A 87 -17.99 -28.84 -28.66
N ILE A 88 -17.06 -29.80 -28.68
CA ILE A 88 -17.35 -31.23 -28.79
C ILE A 88 -17.70 -31.78 -27.40
N SER A 89 -16.93 -31.40 -26.38
CA SER A 89 -17.12 -31.83 -24.99
C SER A 89 -18.43 -31.30 -24.40
N THR A 90 -18.77 -30.04 -24.68
CA THR A 90 -20.03 -29.42 -24.24
C THR A 90 -21.25 -30.00 -24.96
N ALA A 91 -21.16 -30.32 -26.25
CA ALA A 91 -22.23 -30.97 -27.01
C ALA A 91 -22.49 -32.43 -26.56
N SER A 92 -21.48 -33.09 -25.98
CA SER A 92 -21.56 -34.47 -25.50
C SER A 92 -22.03 -34.59 -24.03
N GLY A 93 -22.18 -33.46 -23.33
CA GLY A 93 -22.59 -33.41 -21.92
C GLY A 93 -21.47 -33.78 -20.92
N ASN A 94 -20.21 -33.75 -21.34
CA ASN A 94 -19.08 -34.09 -20.47
C ASN A 94 -18.72 -32.91 -19.54
N ASN A 95 -18.27 -33.22 -18.33
CA ASN A 95 -17.75 -32.22 -17.40
C ASN A 95 -16.34 -31.79 -17.81
N LEU A 96 -16.16 -30.51 -18.15
CA LEU A 96 -14.89 -29.94 -18.61
C LEU A 96 -13.78 -30.02 -17.55
N GLN A 97 -14.11 -29.97 -16.26
CA GLN A 97 -13.14 -30.12 -15.18
C GLN A 97 -12.62 -31.57 -15.11
N ASP A 98 -13.48 -32.56 -15.36
CA ASP A 98 -13.08 -33.97 -15.33
C ASP A 98 -12.21 -34.31 -16.56
N GLU A 99 -12.52 -33.74 -17.72
CA GLU A 99 -11.67 -33.85 -18.92
C GLU A 99 -10.32 -33.17 -18.74
N PHE A 100 -10.31 -31.99 -18.11
CA PHE A 100 -9.07 -31.28 -17.78
C PHE A 100 -8.20 -32.07 -16.80
N ALA A 101 -8.78 -32.57 -15.70
CA ALA A 101 -8.08 -33.37 -14.71
C ALA A 101 -7.46 -34.61 -15.33
N LYS A 102 -8.23 -35.31 -16.18
CA LYS A 102 -7.74 -36.49 -16.89
C LYS A 102 -6.55 -36.14 -17.80
N LYS A 103 -6.66 -35.08 -18.59
CA LYS A 103 -5.60 -34.68 -19.53
C LYS A 103 -4.35 -34.18 -18.83
N TYR A 104 -4.50 -33.47 -17.71
CA TYR A 104 -3.40 -33.03 -16.88
C TYR A 104 -2.61 -34.21 -16.32
N VAL A 105 -3.30 -35.22 -15.77
CA VAL A 105 -2.66 -36.44 -15.26
C VAL A 105 -1.99 -37.25 -16.39
N GLU A 106 -2.62 -37.38 -17.57
CA GLU A 106 -2.00 -38.02 -18.75
C GLU A 106 -0.70 -37.32 -19.17
N LYS A 107 -0.65 -35.98 -19.14
CA LYS A 107 0.55 -35.22 -19.47
C LYS A 107 1.66 -35.34 -18.44
N LEU A 108 1.33 -35.45 -17.16
CA LEU A 108 2.31 -35.75 -16.12
C LEU A 108 2.87 -37.17 -16.30
N GLU A 109 2.05 -38.15 -16.66
CA GLU A 109 2.52 -39.50 -17.00
C GLU A 109 3.47 -39.49 -18.19
N ASP A 110 3.13 -38.80 -19.28
CA ASP A 110 4.00 -38.67 -20.46
C ASP A 110 5.34 -38.00 -20.11
N THR A 111 5.31 -37.04 -19.18
CA THR A 111 6.49 -36.29 -18.74
C THR A 111 7.42 -37.15 -17.89
N PHE A 112 6.88 -37.87 -16.90
CA PHE A 112 7.68 -38.64 -15.94
C PHE A 112 7.90 -40.10 -16.35
N ASN A 113 7.23 -40.60 -17.39
CA ASN A 113 7.45 -41.92 -17.99
C ASN A 113 7.36 -41.85 -19.53
N PRO A 114 8.30 -41.17 -20.19
CA PRO A 114 8.23 -40.92 -21.62
C PRO A 114 8.24 -42.23 -22.42
N GLY A 115 7.33 -42.32 -23.39
CA GLY A 115 7.20 -43.47 -24.29
C GLY A 115 6.53 -44.69 -23.67
N GLY A 116 6.04 -44.63 -22.43
CA GLY A 116 5.26 -45.71 -21.80
C GLY A 116 5.99 -47.04 -21.71
N THR A 117 7.33 -46.99 -21.64
CA THR A 117 8.20 -48.16 -21.79
C THR A 117 8.19 -49.09 -20.57
N ASN A 118 7.78 -48.58 -19.41
CA ASN A 118 7.65 -49.34 -18.18
C ASN A 118 6.27 -50.06 -18.07
N PRO A 119 6.22 -51.31 -17.60
CA PRO A 119 4.96 -52.03 -17.39
C PRO A 119 4.00 -51.26 -16.47
N LYS A 120 2.78 -51.01 -16.95
CA LYS A 120 1.73 -50.26 -16.25
C LYS A 120 0.66 -51.21 -15.72
N SER A 121 0.31 -51.08 -14.44
CA SER A 121 -0.90 -51.71 -13.89
C SER A 121 -2.03 -50.69 -13.91
N GLU A 122 -3.18 -51.07 -14.48
CA GLU A 122 -4.33 -50.19 -14.67
C GLU A 122 -5.59 -50.77 -14.02
N GLU A 123 -6.34 -49.91 -13.35
CA GLU A 123 -7.72 -50.21 -12.95
C GLU A 123 -8.68 -49.54 -13.95
N LYS A 124 -9.69 -50.30 -14.40
CA LYS A 124 -10.65 -49.84 -15.42
C LYS A 124 -12.08 -49.93 -14.92
N GLU A 125 -12.84 -48.87 -15.18
CA GLU A 125 -14.29 -48.84 -14.96
C GLU A 125 -14.98 -48.44 -16.26
N ALA A 126 -16.02 -49.20 -16.65
CA ALA A 126 -16.73 -49.02 -17.92
C ALA A 126 -15.82 -48.93 -19.17
N GLY A 127 -14.63 -49.56 -19.13
CA GLY A 127 -13.65 -49.55 -20.21
C GLY A 127 -12.65 -48.39 -20.20
N ALA A 128 -12.80 -47.40 -19.31
CA ALA A 128 -11.86 -46.30 -19.12
C ALA A 128 -10.87 -46.58 -17.98
N VAL A 129 -9.60 -46.19 -18.15
CA VAL A 129 -8.60 -46.23 -17.07
C VAL A 129 -8.96 -45.17 -16.04
N ILE A 130 -9.11 -45.58 -14.78
CA ILE A 130 -9.45 -44.69 -13.65
C ILE A 130 -8.30 -44.53 -12.68
N TYR A 131 -7.36 -45.47 -12.67
CA TYR A 131 -6.17 -45.44 -11.84
C TYR A 131 -5.03 -46.20 -12.49
N SER A 132 -3.79 -45.73 -12.30
CA SER A 132 -2.61 -46.40 -12.82
C SER A 132 -1.40 -46.35 -11.89
N ILE A 133 -0.53 -47.36 -12.01
CA ILE A 133 0.78 -47.39 -11.37
C ILE A 133 1.81 -47.88 -12.38
N ALA A 134 2.91 -47.15 -12.52
CA ALA A 134 4.10 -47.60 -13.23
C ALA A 134 5.38 -47.00 -12.62
N ASP A 135 6.53 -47.43 -13.13
CA ASP A 135 7.81 -46.84 -12.75
C ASP A 135 8.01 -45.50 -13.48
N TYR A 136 8.54 -44.48 -12.79
CA TYR A 136 8.94 -43.20 -13.40
C TYR A 136 10.43 -43.19 -13.77
N ASP A 137 10.82 -42.32 -14.71
CA ASP A 137 12.22 -42.10 -15.07
C ASP A 137 12.91 -41.22 -14.02
N THR A 138 13.78 -41.86 -13.22
CA THR A 138 14.57 -41.18 -12.19
C THR A 138 15.50 -40.09 -12.73
N ASN A 139 15.88 -40.13 -14.01
CA ASN A 139 16.72 -39.08 -14.61
C ASN A 139 15.92 -37.78 -14.83
N ILE A 140 14.62 -37.89 -15.10
CA ILE A 140 13.72 -36.74 -15.25
C ILE A 140 13.47 -36.09 -13.89
N VAL A 141 13.23 -36.89 -12.85
CA VAL A 141 13.10 -36.35 -11.49
C VAL A 141 14.42 -35.72 -11.01
N LYS A 142 15.56 -36.31 -11.38
CA LYS A 142 16.87 -35.73 -11.11
C LYS A 142 17.09 -34.40 -11.86
N SER A 143 16.62 -34.28 -13.10
CA SER A 143 16.78 -33.05 -13.89
C SER A 143 15.90 -31.90 -13.42
N CYS A 144 14.87 -32.17 -12.59
CA CYS A 144 14.14 -31.11 -11.88
C CYS A 144 15.04 -30.31 -10.93
N ILE A 145 16.19 -30.85 -10.50
CA ILE A 145 17.22 -30.07 -9.81
C ILE A 145 17.99 -29.28 -10.89
N GLY A 146 17.66 -28.00 -11.06
CA GLY A 146 18.15 -27.17 -12.16
C GLY A 146 19.68 -26.99 -12.21
N ASP A 147 20.34 -26.93 -11.05
CA ASP A 147 21.80 -26.82 -10.98
C ASP A 147 22.48 -28.19 -11.18
N ALA A 148 23.30 -28.31 -12.23
CA ALA A 148 23.99 -29.55 -12.58
C ALA A 148 24.96 -30.05 -11.50
N GLY A 149 25.53 -29.17 -10.67
CA GLY A 149 26.36 -29.52 -9.52
C GLY A 149 25.55 -30.12 -8.37
N GLU A 150 24.31 -29.66 -8.19
CA GLU A 150 23.41 -30.12 -7.12
C GLU A 150 22.65 -31.41 -7.47
N GLN A 151 22.54 -31.75 -8.76
CA GLN A 151 21.97 -33.03 -9.20
C GLN A 151 22.67 -34.25 -8.62
N SER A 152 23.95 -34.13 -8.23
CA SER A 152 24.70 -35.20 -7.57
C SER A 152 24.14 -35.59 -6.19
N TYR A 153 23.33 -34.72 -5.58
CA TYR A 153 22.65 -34.94 -4.31
C TYR A 153 21.30 -35.67 -4.47
N TYR A 154 20.84 -35.95 -5.69
CA TYR A 154 19.66 -36.78 -5.90
C TYR A 154 19.90 -38.21 -5.43
N GLU A 155 19.07 -38.68 -4.49
CA GLU A 155 19.13 -40.06 -3.98
C GLU A 155 18.12 -40.91 -4.77
N MET A 156 18.63 -41.85 -5.57
CA MET A 156 17.77 -42.78 -6.29
C MET A 156 16.96 -43.65 -5.31
N PRO A 157 15.65 -43.84 -5.55
CA PRO A 157 14.86 -44.78 -4.77
C PRO A 157 15.46 -46.18 -4.83
N ALA A 158 15.24 -46.98 -3.78
CA ALA A 158 15.64 -48.38 -3.80
C ALA A 158 15.02 -49.13 -5.00
N ALA A 159 15.71 -50.17 -5.49
CA ALA A 159 15.27 -50.91 -6.67
C ALA A 159 13.79 -51.34 -6.58
N GLY A 160 13.00 -50.98 -7.59
CA GLY A 160 11.55 -51.25 -7.66
C GLY A 160 10.66 -50.33 -6.81
N LYS A 161 11.19 -49.23 -6.26
CA LYS A 161 10.44 -48.24 -5.45
C LYS A 161 10.18 -46.90 -6.15
N ALA A 162 10.78 -46.66 -7.31
CA ALA A 162 10.58 -45.46 -8.13
C ALA A 162 9.26 -45.53 -8.90
N LYS A 163 8.13 -45.44 -8.18
CA LYS A 163 6.79 -45.60 -8.74
C LYS A 163 6.02 -44.30 -8.74
N TYR A 164 5.15 -44.12 -9.73
CA TYR A 164 4.10 -43.12 -9.67
C TYR A 164 2.73 -43.76 -9.51
N GLU A 165 1.80 -43.02 -8.93
CA GLU A 165 0.37 -43.36 -8.81
C GLU A 165 -0.44 -42.25 -9.48
N ALA A 166 -1.20 -42.60 -10.52
CA ALA A 166 -2.04 -41.66 -11.26
C ALA A 166 -3.53 -41.99 -11.02
N ASP A 167 -4.23 -41.12 -10.30
CA ASP A 167 -5.67 -41.22 -10.06
C ASP A 167 -6.40 -40.19 -10.93
N TYR A 168 -7.05 -40.68 -11.98
CA TYR A 168 -7.75 -39.82 -12.94
C TYR A 168 -9.12 -39.36 -12.42
N LYS A 169 -9.67 -40.00 -11.38
CA LYS A 169 -10.92 -39.57 -10.74
C LYS A 169 -10.68 -38.50 -9.70
N ALA A 170 -9.65 -38.66 -8.88
CA ALA A 170 -9.23 -37.65 -7.92
C ALA A 170 -8.48 -36.49 -8.58
N GLY A 171 -7.96 -36.69 -9.79
CA GLY A 171 -7.15 -35.71 -10.51
C GLY A 171 -5.80 -35.50 -9.83
N THR A 172 -5.19 -36.58 -9.32
CA THR A 172 -3.91 -36.53 -8.60
C THR A 172 -2.88 -37.43 -9.25
N PHE A 173 -1.64 -36.95 -9.31
CA PHE A 173 -0.49 -37.72 -9.76
C PHE A 173 0.57 -37.68 -8.65
N THR A 174 1.06 -38.83 -8.21
CA THR A 174 1.99 -38.91 -7.08
C THR A 174 3.28 -39.60 -7.48
N LEU A 175 4.43 -38.93 -7.34
CA LEU A 175 5.75 -39.57 -7.42
C LEU A 175 6.14 -40.10 -6.04
N LYS A 176 6.34 -41.41 -5.91
CA LYS A 176 6.68 -42.05 -4.63
C LYS A 176 8.18 -42.09 -4.38
N ASN A 177 8.57 -41.84 -3.13
CA ASN A 177 9.94 -42.00 -2.62
C ASN A 177 11.00 -41.12 -3.31
N VAL A 178 10.66 -39.88 -3.67
CA VAL A 178 11.62 -38.90 -4.18
C VAL A 178 12.57 -38.49 -3.05
N GLY A 179 13.88 -38.57 -3.29
CA GLY A 179 14.87 -38.36 -2.23
C GLY A 179 16.06 -37.49 -2.64
N VAL A 180 16.57 -36.75 -1.66
CA VAL A 180 17.78 -35.94 -1.77
C VAL A 180 18.68 -36.26 -0.58
N SER A 181 19.99 -36.41 -0.82
CA SER A 181 20.98 -36.66 0.21
C SER A 181 22.17 -35.70 0.14
N TYR A 182 22.51 -35.13 1.29
CA TYR A 182 23.65 -34.24 1.45
C TYR A 182 24.67 -34.85 2.42
N THR A 183 25.94 -34.87 2.02
CA THR A 183 27.05 -35.39 2.85
C THR A 183 28.09 -34.29 3.06
N ASP A 184 28.39 -33.98 4.32
CA ASP A 184 29.40 -32.96 4.64
C ASP A 184 30.86 -33.49 4.57
N ALA A 185 31.83 -32.58 4.75
CA ALA A 185 33.25 -32.88 4.78
C ALA A 185 33.68 -33.84 5.92
N GLN A 186 32.81 -34.06 6.91
CA GLN A 186 33.02 -34.94 8.06
C GLN A 186 32.33 -36.31 7.86
N LYS A 187 31.77 -36.56 6.66
CA LYS A 187 31.07 -37.78 6.21
C LYS A 187 29.72 -38.05 6.87
N TYR A 188 29.08 -37.03 7.46
CA TYR A 188 27.69 -37.17 7.93
C TYR A 188 26.73 -36.99 6.75
N LYS A 189 25.95 -38.04 6.44
CA LYS A 189 24.92 -38.04 5.39
C LYS A 189 23.54 -37.81 6.01
N THR A 190 22.86 -36.76 5.57
CA THR A 190 21.42 -36.55 5.83
C THR A 190 20.65 -36.91 4.57
N THR A 191 19.58 -37.68 4.68
CA THR A 191 18.71 -38.01 3.54
C THR A 191 17.27 -37.61 3.86
N ILE A 192 16.66 -36.85 2.96
CA ILE A 192 15.25 -36.50 2.97
C ILE A 192 14.58 -37.35 1.90
N THR A 193 13.47 -38.00 2.23
CA THR A 193 12.65 -38.76 1.28
C THR A 193 11.18 -38.40 1.48
N THR A 194 10.47 -38.12 0.40
CA THR A 194 9.07 -37.71 0.41
C THR A 194 8.38 -38.16 -0.87
N ASP A 195 7.06 -38.22 -0.83
CA ASP A 195 6.23 -38.32 -2.01
C ASP A 195 5.92 -36.90 -2.52
N LEU A 196 5.88 -36.70 -3.83
CA LEU A 196 5.42 -35.46 -4.47
C LEU A 196 4.04 -35.67 -5.05
N VAL A 197 3.04 -34.95 -4.55
CA VAL A 197 1.65 -35.07 -4.98
C VAL A 197 1.25 -33.83 -5.79
N PHE A 198 0.99 -34.05 -7.07
CA PHE A 198 0.45 -33.08 -8.01
C PHE A 198 -1.07 -33.19 -7.98
N THR A 199 -1.76 -32.09 -7.69
CA THR A 199 -3.23 -32.05 -7.61
C THR A 199 -3.78 -31.15 -8.70
N THR A 200 -4.79 -31.61 -9.42
CA THR A 200 -5.43 -30.82 -10.47
C THR A 200 -6.09 -29.58 -9.85
N PRO A 201 -5.78 -28.35 -10.32
CA PRO A 201 -6.47 -27.15 -9.89
C PRO A 201 -7.91 -27.14 -10.39
N LYS A 202 -8.81 -26.53 -9.61
CA LYS A 202 -10.17 -26.25 -10.07
C LYS A 202 -10.13 -25.09 -11.06
N LEU A 203 -10.53 -25.34 -12.29
CA LEU A 203 -10.64 -24.31 -13.31
C LEU A 203 -12.06 -23.76 -13.37
N ASN A 204 -12.16 -22.45 -13.50
CA ASN A 204 -13.39 -21.77 -13.86
C ASN A 204 -13.41 -21.49 -15.36
N PHE A 205 -13.98 -22.44 -16.11
CA PHE A 205 -14.23 -22.29 -17.54
C PHE A 205 -15.36 -21.28 -17.85
N ASN A 206 -16.08 -20.84 -16.81
CA ASN A 206 -17.18 -19.88 -16.90
C ASN A 206 -16.80 -18.60 -16.13
N GLY A 207 -16.00 -17.71 -16.74
CA GLY A 207 -15.49 -16.47 -16.12
C GLY A 207 -16.54 -15.48 -15.56
N GLY A 208 -17.83 -15.81 -15.54
CA GLY A 208 -18.93 -15.00 -15.02
C GLY A 208 -19.19 -15.10 -13.51
N ASP A 209 -18.56 -16.04 -12.76
CA ASP A 209 -18.84 -16.22 -11.33
C ASP A 209 -17.92 -15.41 -10.38
N GLU A 210 -16.84 -14.78 -10.88
CA GLU A 210 -15.91 -14.02 -10.03
C GLU A 210 -16.22 -12.52 -10.02
N ILE A 211 -16.57 -11.99 -8.85
CA ILE A 211 -16.75 -10.54 -8.65
C ILE A 211 -15.39 -9.84 -8.77
N LYS A 212 -15.16 -9.18 -9.90
CA LYS A 212 -13.94 -8.38 -10.16
C LYS A 212 -13.92 -7.11 -9.30
N GLU A 213 -12.74 -6.56 -9.06
CA GLU A 213 -12.55 -5.45 -8.11
C GLU A 213 -13.36 -4.19 -8.50
N PHE A 214 -13.35 -3.82 -9.78
CA PHE A 214 -14.09 -2.65 -10.28
C PHE A 214 -15.61 -2.77 -10.06
N MET A 215 -16.16 -3.99 -10.00
CA MET A 215 -17.60 -4.23 -9.77
C MET A 215 -18.04 -3.82 -8.35
N LYS A 216 -17.09 -3.63 -7.42
CA LYS A 216 -17.38 -3.21 -6.03
C LYS A 216 -17.59 -1.69 -5.90
N TYR A 217 -17.38 -0.93 -6.97
CA TYR A 217 -17.46 0.52 -6.97
C TYR A 217 -18.86 1.01 -7.36
N ALA A 218 -19.27 2.12 -6.77
CA ALA A 218 -20.42 2.90 -7.23
C ALA A 218 -20.00 3.85 -8.36
N LEU A 219 -18.83 4.48 -8.21
CA LEU A 219 -18.33 5.51 -9.12
C LEU A 219 -16.86 5.28 -9.45
N ILE A 220 -16.53 5.34 -10.74
CA ILE A 220 -15.16 5.41 -11.25
C ILE A 220 -15.13 6.59 -12.23
N ALA A 221 -14.48 7.68 -11.83
CA ALA A 221 -14.30 8.87 -12.68
C ALA A 221 -12.81 9.06 -12.97
N ASP A 222 -12.43 8.98 -14.23
CA ASP A 222 -11.02 9.01 -14.61
C ASP A 222 -10.38 10.40 -14.55
N LYS A 223 -11.21 11.44 -14.45
CA LYS A 223 -10.78 12.83 -14.22
C LYS A 223 -11.17 13.33 -12.83
N GLN A 224 -12.47 13.47 -12.55
CA GLN A 224 -12.96 14.12 -11.32
C GLN A 224 -14.33 13.60 -10.88
N ILE A 225 -14.55 13.50 -9.57
CA ILE A 225 -15.91 13.48 -9.00
C ILE A 225 -16.19 14.89 -8.46
N ASN A 226 -17.23 15.56 -8.97
CA ASN A 226 -17.58 16.90 -8.52
C ASN A 226 -18.98 16.96 -7.94
N VAL A 227 -19.05 17.21 -6.64
CA VAL A 227 -20.27 17.44 -5.88
C VAL A 227 -20.63 18.93 -5.98
N ASN A 228 -21.35 19.29 -7.03
CA ASN A 228 -21.84 20.65 -7.29
C ASN A 228 -23.34 20.82 -6.97
N ALA A 229 -23.89 19.89 -6.20
CA ALA A 229 -25.29 19.85 -5.81
C ALA A 229 -25.44 19.40 -4.35
N ASN A 230 -26.63 19.60 -3.80
CA ASN A 230 -26.92 19.33 -2.40
C ASN A 230 -28.34 18.75 -2.23
N PRO A 231 -28.55 17.66 -1.47
CA PRO A 231 -27.51 16.73 -1.00
C PRO A 231 -27.14 15.71 -2.10
N VAL A 232 -25.95 15.11 -2.00
CA VAL A 232 -25.50 13.96 -2.78
C VAL A 232 -25.04 12.86 -1.82
N THR A 233 -25.48 11.63 -2.04
CA THR A 233 -25.05 10.47 -1.25
C THR A 233 -24.47 9.38 -2.15
N VAL A 234 -23.34 8.81 -1.77
CA VAL A 234 -22.70 7.70 -2.47
C VAL A 234 -22.44 6.55 -1.51
N ASP A 235 -23.23 5.49 -1.65
CA ASP A 235 -23.18 4.26 -0.85
C ASP A 235 -22.43 3.17 -1.63
N GLY A 236 -21.11 3.33 -1.75
CA GLY A 236 -20.24 2.38 -2.44
C GLY A 236 -18.82 2.89 -2.59
N ASN A 237 -17.91 2.02 -3.02
CA ASN A 237 -16.53 2.43 -3.24
C ASN A 237 -16.45 3.46 -4.36
N VAL A 238 -15.50 4.39 -4.27
CA VAL A 238 -15.31 5.43 -5.27
C VAL A 238 -13.86 5.55 -5.72
N TYR A 239 -13.69 5.84 -7.00
CA TYR A 239 -12.42 6.18 -7.61
C TYR A 239 -12.54 7.52 -8.34
N ALA A 240 -11.60 8.43 -8.10
CA ALA A 240 -11.47 9.70 -8.81
C ALA A 240 -10.06 9.91 -9.39
N GLY A 241 -10.00 10.51 -10.56
CA GLY A 241 -8.78 10.78 -11.31
C GLY A 241 -7.89 11.87 -10.74
N ASN A 242 -7.05 12.43 -11.62
CA ASN A 242 -6.01 13.40 -11.30
C ASN A 242 -6.55 14.71 -10.72
N ASP A 243 -7.79 15.11 -11.07
CA ASP A 243 -8.44 16.32 -10.54
C ASP A 243 -9.21 16.04 -9.22
N GLY A 244 -9.25 14.76 -8.81
CA GLY A 244 -9.72 14.27 -7.53
C GLY A 244 -11.21 14.44 -7.23
N ILE A 245 -11.53 14.71 -5.96
CA ILE A 245 -12.89 14.91 -5.46
C ILE A 245 -13.05 16.37 -5.08
N LEU A 246 -14.00 17.06 -5.69
CA LEU A 246 -14.31 18.46 -5.43
C LEU A 246 -15.75 18.58 -4.97
N ALA A 247 -16.01 19.39 -3.94
CA ALA A 247 -17.32 19.99 -3.74
C ALA A 247 -17.24 21.50 -3.90
N ASP A 248 -18.07 22.04 -4.78
CA ASP A 248 -18.14 23.46 -5.10
C ASP A 248 -19.61 23.93 -5.16
N LYS A 249 -19.81 25.25 -5.28
CA LYS A 249 -21.15 25.85 -5.48
C LYS A 249 -22.19 25.47 -4.42
N ASN A 250 -21.78 25.44 -3.14
CA ASN A 250 -22.59 24.97 -2.01
C ASN A 250 -23.01 23.50 -2.10
N GLY A 251 -22.22 22.68 -2.78
CA GLY A 251 -22.43 21.23 -2.86
C GLY A 251 -22.24 20.55 -1.51
N SER A 252 -23.02 19.50 -1.27
CA SER A 252 -22.90 18.68 -0.05
C SER A 252 -22.93 17.22 -0.41
N GLY A 253 -21.86 16.50 -0.06
CA GLY A 253 -21.66 15.10 -0.44
C GLY A 253 -21.33 14.22 0.76
N ILE A 254 -21.94 13.04 0.82
CA ILE A 254 -21.63 11.99 1.80
C ILE A 254 -21.19 10.73 1.04
N PHE A 255 -20.00 10.22 1.35
CA PHE A 255 -19.40 9.04 0.72
C PHE A 255 -19.25 7.93 1.77
N ASN A 256 -20.15 6.96 1.78
CA ASN A 256 -20.22 5.90 2.79
C ASN A 256 -19.45 4.61 2.38
N GLY A 257 -18.73 4.64 1.26
CA GLY A 257 -17.97 3.50 0.75
C GLY A 257 -16.93 2.96 1.71
N LYS A 258 -16.61 1.67 1.59
CA LYS A 258 -15.48 1.07 2.32
C LYS A 258 -14.15 1.60 1.80
N VAL A 259 -14.06 1.93 0.52
CA VAL A 259 -12.83 2.42 -0.12
C VAL A 259 -13.13 3.67 -0.94
N THR A 260 -12.36 4.72 -0.69
CA THR A 260 -12.28 5.93 -1.50
C THR A 260 -10.85 6.07 -1.99
N ILE A 261 -10.66 6.12 -3.30
CA ILE A 261 -9.36 6.36 -3.93
C ILE A 261 -9.50 7.61 -4.80
N THR A 262 -8.60 8.56 -4.62
CA THR A 262 -8.44 9.66 -5.57
C THR A 262 -6.98 9.77 -5.95
N ARG A 263 -6.66 9.97 -7.24
CA ARG A 263 -5.28 10.34 -7.64
C ARG A 263 -4.97 11.77 -7.22
N GLY A 264 -5.96 12.66 -7.34
CA GLY A 264 -5.88 14.07 -6.94
C GLY A 264 -6.28 14.32 -5.48
N ASN A 265 -6.69 15.56 -5.22
CA ASN A 265 -7.01 16.07 -3.89
C ASN A 265 -8.48 15.80 -3.51
N ILE A 266 -8.78 15.82 -2.21
CA ILE A 266 -10.14 15.99 -1.69
C ILE A 266 -10.30 17.48 -1.33
N VAL A 267 -11.23 18.17 -1.98
CA VAL A 267 -11.33 19.63 -1.92
C VAL A 267 -12.75 20.08 -1.64
N THR A 268 -12.91 21.07 -0.77
CA THR A 268 -14.16 21.83 -0.62
C THR A 268 -13.93 23.31 -0.85
N ASP A 269 -14.85 23.93 -1.59
CA ASP A 269 -14.82 25.34 -1.95
C ASP A 269 -16.23 25.94 -1.87
N SER A 270 -16.33 27.25 -1.65
CA SER A 270 -17.56 28.01 -1.86
C SER A 270 -18.77 27.49 -1.07
N GLY A 271 -18.60 27.32 0.26
CA GLY A 271 -19.70 26.92 1.15
C GLY A 271 -20.04 25.43 1.11
N SER A 272 -19.14 24.60 0.60
CA SER A 272 -19.43 23.18 0.33
C SER A 272 -18.99 22.26 1.47
N SER A 273 -19.56 21.06 1.51
CA SER A 273 -19.27 20.05 2.53
C SER A 273 -19.05 18.66 1.94
N LEU A 274 -18.07 17.94 2.48
CA LEU A 274 -17.80 16.54 2.17
C LEU A 274 -17.66 15.73 3.45
N VAL A 275 -18.39 14.61 3.53
CA VAL A 275 -18.15 13.56 4.53
C VAL A 275 -17.60 12.34 3.80
N MET A 276 -16.40 11.94 4.17
CA MET A 276 -15.68 10.82 3.57
C MET A 276 -15.56 9.70 4.59
N GLY A 277 -16.29 8.61 4.34
CA GLY A 277 -16.26 7.39 5.13
C GLY A 277 -17.27 7.36 6.29
N ASN A 278 -17.37 6.19 6.91
CA ASN A 278 -18.34 5.87 7.97
C ASN A 278 -17.71 5.21 9.21
N GLY A 279 -16.39 5.36 9.39
CA GLY A 279 -15.62 4.81 10.51
C GLY A 279 -14.87 3.52 10.18
N ASN A 280 -15.32 2.76 9.17
CA ASN A 280 -14.65 1.54 8.69
C ASN A 280 -14.06 1.70 7.28
N SER A 281 -13.94 2.94 6.80
CA SER A 281 -13.51 3.26 5.44
C SER A 281 -11.99 3.42 5.34
N SER A 282 -11.43 3.11 4.18
CA SER A 282 -10.06 3.46 3.78
C SER A 282 -10.11 4.57 2.74
N ILE A 283 -9.50 5.72 3.04
CA ILE A 283 -9.56 6.93 2.23
C ILE A 283 -8.15 7.27 1.76
N TRP A 284 -7.90 7.19 0.46
CA TRP A 284 -6.60 7.43 -0.15
C TRP A 284 -6.64 8.69 -1.02
N ALA A 285 -5.80 9.66 -0.72
CA ALA A 285 -5.76 10.92 -1.45
C ALA A 285 -4.38 11.56 -1.52
N SER A 286 -4.21 12.48 -2.48
CA SER A 286 -2.98 13.29 -2.59
C SER A 286 -2.94 14.29 -1.45
N ASN A 287 -3.91 15.21 -1.43
CA ASN A 287 -4.06 16.25 -0.41
C ASN A 287 -5.50 16.31 0.09
N VAL A 288 -5.70 16.97 1.23
CA VAL A 288 -7.02 17.37 1.72
C VAL A 288 -7.04 18.89 1.93
N GLU A 289 -7.96 19.59 1.27
CA GLU A 289 -7.94 21.05 1.24
C GLU A 289 -9.33 21.70 1.38
N THR A 290 -9.44 22.72 2.23
CA THR A 290 -10.52 23.72 2.10
C THR A 290 -9.96 24.93 1.37
N LYS A 291 -10.53 25.31 0.21
CA LYS A 291 -9.98 26.38 -0.63
C LYS A 291 -10.30 27.78 -0.12
N ARG A 292 -9.40 28.70 -0.45
CA ARG A 292 -9.58 30.13 -0.19
C ARG A 292 -10.65 30.70 -1.11
N ASN A 293 -11.78 31.14 -0.54
CA ASN A 293 -12.79 31.88 -1.28
C ASN A 293 -12.46 33.40 -1.30
N PRO A 294 -12.16 34.01 -2.46
CA PRO A 294 -11.88 35.44 -2.56
C PRO A 294 -13.12 36.33 -2.32
N SER A 295 -14.33 35.75 -2.38
CA SER A 295 -15.61 36.45 -2.52
C SER A 295 -16.41 36.60 -1.21
N GLY A 296 -15.85 36.17 -0.07
CA GLY A 296 -16.47 36.35 1.24
C GLY A 296 -17.23 35.15 1.79
N SER A 297 -16.69 34.61 2.89
CA SER A 297 -17.38 34.07 4.08
C SER A 297 -18.13 32.72 4.05
N ALA A 298 -18.38 32.07 2.91
CA ALA A 298 -19.05 30.76 2.96
C ALA A 298 -18.08 29.67 3.46
N ALA A 299 -18.26 29.24 4.71
CA ALA A 299 -17.47 28.22 5.37
C ALA A 299 -17.57 26.87 4.64
N SER A 300 -16.44 26.23 4.38
CA SER A 300 -16.38 24.89 3.81
C SER A 300 -16.03 23.86 4.88
N SER A 301 -16.44 22.61 4.70
CA SER A 301 -16.14 21.54 5.66
C SER A 301 -15.76 20.20 5.03
N ILE A 302 -14.77 19.53 5.62
CA ILE A 302 -14.42 18.15 5.28
C ILE A 302 -14.44 17.32 6.57
N GLU A 303 -15.15 16.20 6.57
CA GLU A 303 -15.04 15.16 7.59
C GLU A 303 -14.38 13.93 6.97
N LEU A 304 -13.30 13.45 7.59
CA LEU A 304 -12.67 12.17 7.29
C LEU A 304 -13.00 11.19 8.43
N ASN A 305 -13.68 10.09 8.12
CA ASN A 305 -14.14 9.14 9.11
C ASN A 305 -13.73 7.70 8.75
N GLY A 306 -12.58 7.27 9.26
CA GLY A 306 -11.99 5.95 8.99
C GLY A 306 -10.46 5.97 9.03
N ASN A 307 -9.82 5.18 8.18
CA ASN A 307 -8.38 5.19 7.94
C ASN A 307 -8.07 6.11 6.75
N SER A 308 -7.49 7.28 7.03
CA SER A 308 -7.09 8.25 6.00
C SER A 308 -5.61 8.14 5.69
N TYR A 309 -5.27 7.89 4.43
CA TYR A 309 -3.92 7.76 3.89
C TYR A 309 -3.66 8.89 2.91
N ILE A 310 -2.92 9.91 3.37
CA ILE A 310 -2.70 11.15 2.63
C ILE A 310 -1.23 11.21 2.21
N GLU A 311 -1.00 11.33 0.90
CA GLU A 311 0.35 11.36 0.29
C GLU A 311 1.07 12.69 0.51
N ASP A 312 0.37 13.77 0.79
CA ASP A 312 0.95 15.11 0.90
C ASP A 312 0.18 15.86 2.02
N ASP A 313 -0.15 17.14 1.85
CA ASP A 313 -0.64 17.96 2.95
C ASP A 313 -2.16 17.86 3.21
N LEU A 314 -2.54 18.15 4.46
CA LEU A 314 -3.88 18.61 4.83
C LEU A 314 -3.83 20.10 5.16
N THR A 315 -4.53 20.92 4.39
CA THR A 315 -4.45 22.38 4.51
C THR A 315 -5.82 23.06 4.60
N LEU A 316 -5.98 23.95 5.59
CA LEU A 316 -7.14 24.83 5.72
C LEU A 316 -6.82 26.22 5.16
N ASN A 317 -7.09 26.43 3.86
CA ASN A 317 -6.89 27.72 3.17
C ASN A 317 -8.16 28.62 3.15
N GLY A 318 -9.34 28.08 3.48
CA GLY A 318 -10.61 28.77 3.47
C GLY A 318 -10.96 29.39 4.83
N VAL A 319 -11.31 30.67 4.88
CA VAL A 319 -11.73 31.34 6.13
C VAL A 319 -12.99 30.67 6.69
N ASN A 320 -13.11 30.56 8.02
CA ASN A 320 -14.21 29.89 8.72
C ASN A 320 -14.38 28.40 8.39
N SER A 321 -13.37 27.76 7.78
CA SER A 321 -13.50 26.36 7.35
C SER A 321 -13.16 25.38 8.46
N THR A 322 -13.76 24.19 8.38
CA THR A 322 -13.55 23.13 9.37
C THR A 322 -13.10 21.85 8.69
N ILE A 323 -12.04 21.23 9.20
CA ILE A 323 -11.71 19.85 8.86
C ILE A 323 -11.78 19.02 10.13
N THR A 324 -12.55 17.94 10.10
CA THR A 324 -12.67 16.97 11.20
C THR A 324 -12.06 15.65 10.78
N VAL A 325 -11.19 15.09 11.62
CA VAL A 325 -10.56 13.79 11.39
C VAL A 325 -10.93 12.83 12.52
N LYS A 326 -11.53 11.70 12.14
CA LYS A 326 -11.94 10.61 13.03
C LYS A 326 -11.28 9.31 12.58
N GLY A 327 -10.90 8.46 13.53
CA GLY A 327 -10.23 7.19 13.24
C GLY A 327 -8.71 7.34 13.15
N ASN A 328 -8.08 6.79 12.12
CA ASN A 328 -6.62 6.81 11.98
C ASN A 328 -6.21 7.70 10.81
N TYR A 329 -5.20 8.54 11.01
CA TYR A 329 -4.64 9.39 9.97
C TYR A 329 -3.17 9.06 9.72
N TYR A 330 -2.83 8.83 8.46
CA TYR A 330 -1.50 8.50 7.97
C TYR A 330 -1.11 9.54 6.91
N GLY A 331 -0.52 10.64 7.34
CA GLY A 331 0.25 11.54 6.48
C GLY A 331 1.65 10.96 6.34
N TYR A 332 1.86 10.12 5.33
CA TYR A 332 2.99 9.19 5.34
C TYR A 332 4.21 9.66 4.56
N ASN A 333 4.11 10.73 3.78
CA ASN A 333 5.16 11.12 2.86
C ASN A 333 6.14 12.14 3.44
N PHE A 334 7.40 12.04 3.03
CA PHE A 334 8.44 12.98 3.45
C PHE A 334 9.59 13.14 2.44
N GLN A 335 9.45 12.52 1.26
CA GLN A 335 10.40 12.59 0.16
C GLN A 335 9.74 12.07 -1.14
N GLU A 336 10.38 12.32 -2.28
CA GLU A 336 9.83 11.98 -3.59
C GLU A 336 9.65 10.46 -3.76
N ASN A 337 10.73 9.69 -3.54
CA ASN A 337 10.80 8.23 -3.63
C ASN A 337 11.54 7.64 -2.42
N TYR A 338 11.51 6.31 -2.25
CA TYR A 338 11.97 5.58 -1.05
C TYR A 338 13.14 4.61 -1.28
N ASP A 339 13.83 4.73 -2.42
CA ASP A 339 15.02 3.94 -2.75
C ASP A 339 16.33 4.59 -2.28
N SER A 340 16.31 5.88 -1.97
CA SER A 340 17.45 6.58 -1.38
C SER A 340 17.00 7.67 -0.41
N GLN A 341 17.79 7.91 0.64
CA GLN A 341 17.51 9.00 1.57
C GLN A 341 17.90 10.33 0.94
N VAL A 342 16.92 11.22 0.81
CA VAL A 342 17.16 12.60 0.39
C VAL A 342 16.67 13.52 1.50
N GLU A 343 17.56 14.33 2.09
CA GLU A 343 17.12 15.47 2.90
C GLU A 343 16.51 16.51 1.96
N THR A 344 15.20 16.43 1.72
CA THR A 344 14.50 17.41 0.89
C THR A 344 14.07 18.58 1.78
N LYS A 345 14.35 19.80 1.32
CA LYS A 345 13.69 21.01 1.79
C LYS A 345 12.60 21.40 0.79
N ASP A 346 11.95 20.42 0.16
CA ASP A 346 10.92 20.65 -0.87
C ASP A 346 9.54 20.43 -0.24
N ALA A 347 8.67 21.42 -0.36
CA ALA A 347 7.32 21.34 0.17
C ALA A 347 6.41 20.36 -0.59
N ALA A 348 6.78 19.93 -1.80
CA ALA A 348 5.93 19.12 -2.69
C ALA A 348 5.85 17.62 -2.34
N PHE A 349 6.64 17.13 -1.39
CA PHE A 349 6.74 15.70 -1.07
C PHE A 349 6.65 15.44 0.41
N ASN A 350 5.60 15.96 1.02
CA ASN A 350 5.63 16.12 2.45
C ASN A 350 4.23 16.09 3.04
N SER A 351 3.97 15.16 3.94
CA SER A 351 2.68 15.04 4.59
C SER A 351 2.63 15.73 5.95
N ALA A 352 2.26 17.00 5.93
CA ALA A 352 2.02 17.80 7.13
C ALA A 352 0.56 18.29 7.21
N MET A 353 0.25 18.98 8.31
CA MET A 353 -1.03 19.64 8.51
C MET A 353 -0.83 21.13 8.75
N MET A 354 -1.53 21.98 8.01
CA MET A 354 -1.44 23.44 8.17
C MET A 354 -2.80 24.13 8.24
N VAL A 355 -3.01 24.91 9.31
CA VAL A 355 -4.12 25.86 9.40
C VAL A 355 -3.68 27.21 8.86
N ASN A 356 -4.02 27.50 7.61
CA ASN A 356 -3.47 28.63 6.85
C ASN A 356 -4.42 29.84 6.70
N ALA A 357 -5.65 29.72 7.20
CA ALA A 357 -6.68 30.76 7.14
C ALA A 357 -7.28 31.08 8.51
N LYS A 358 -7.89 32.27 8.61
CA LYS A 358 -8.50 32.76 9.85
C LYS A 358 -9.75 31.98 10.22
N ASN A 359 -10.02 31.91 11.53
CA ASN A 359 -11.22 31.30 12.12
C ASN A 359 -11.42 29.85 11.66
N CYS A 360 -10.34 29.13 11.42
CA CYS A 360 -10.41 27.74 10.98
C CYS A 360 -10.36 26.79 12.17
N LYS A 361 -11.06 25.67 12.02
CA LYS A 361 -11.08 24.58 13.00
C LYS A 361 -10.52 23.30 12.37
N LEU A 362 -9.38 22.85 12.86
CA LEU A 362 -8.92 21.47 12.65
C LEU A 362 -9.28 20.66 13.89
N ASP A 363 -10.21 19.72 13.77
CA ASP A 363 -10.69 18.88 14.87
C ASP A 363 -10.10 17.48 14.78
N LEU A 364 -9.20 17.15 15.72
CA LEU A 364 -8.56 15.84 15.84
C LEU A 364 -9.00 15.11 17.12
N SER A 365 -10.05 15.58 17.79
CA SER A 365 -10.49 15.07 19.10
C SER A 365 -10.89 13.58 19.08
N ASN A 366 -11.32 13.08 17.92
CA ASN A 366 -11.77 11.71 17.71
C ASN A 366 -10.75 10.85 16.93
N ILE A 367 -9.48 11.26 16.93
CA ILE A 367 -8.41 10.47 16.35
C ILE A 367 -7.98 9.34 17.30
N ASN A 368 -7.71 8.17 16.74
CA ASN A 368 -7.16 7.01 17.43
C ASN A 368 -5.63 6.95 17.28
N TYR A 369 -5.14 7.29 16.08
CA TYR A 369 -3.72 7.31 15.73
C TYR A 369 -3.43 8.42 14.71
N LEU A 370 -2.36 9.19 14.94
CA LEU A 370 -1.88 10.22 14.03
C LEU A 370 -0.43 9.93 13.64
N MET A 371 -0.19 9.73 12.36
CA MET A 371 1.14 9.73 11.76
C MET A 371 1.31 10.95 10.86
N LEU A 372 2.35 11.73 11.11
CA LEU A 372 2.79 12.85 10.28
C LEU A 372 4.28 12.71 10.02
N SER A 373 4.60 12.17 8.86
CA SER A 373 5.98 12.01 8.38
C SER A 373 6.55 13.31 7.83
N GLY A 374 5.69 14.24 7.39
CA GLY A 374 6.11 15.51 6.82
C GLY A 374 6.20 16.65 7.83
N ARG A 375 6.61 17.83 7.34
CA ARG A 375 6.86 19.08 8.03
C ARG A 375 6.23 20.26 7.30
N THR A 376 5.77 21.27 8.01
CA THR A 376 5.18 22.45 7.39
C THR A 376 6.26 23.34 6.78
N PHE A 377 5.87 24.09 5.75
CA PHE A 377 6.76 24.99 5.01
C PHE A 377 6.10 26.35 4.79
N VAL A 378 6.93 27.39 4.67
CA VAL A 378 6.54 28.54 3.84
C VAL A 378 6.85 28.16 2.40
N ALA A 379 5.85 27.64 1.69
CA ALA A 379 6.01 27.15 0.33
C ALA A 379 6.38 28.30 -0.63
N ARG A 380 7.32 28.05 -1.55
CA ARG A 380 7.84 29.01 -2.54
C ARG A 380 6.76 29.66 -3.41
N GLY A 381 5.64 28.97 -3.60
CA GLY A 381 4.58 29.36 -4.50
C GLY A 381 5.06 29.40 -5.95
N ASN A 382 4.54 30.34 -6.74
CA ASN A 382 4.85 30.46 -8.17
C ASN A 382 6.02 31.41 -8.48
N ASP A 383 6.68 31.98 -7.45
CA ASP A 383 7.81 32.88 -7.65
C ASP A 383 9.13 32.07 -7.63
N SER A 384 9.80 32.00 -8.78
CA SER A 384 11.05 31.25 -8.94
C SER A 384 12.23 31.81 -8.13
N LYS A 385 12.09 33.02 -7.54
CA LYS A 385 13.08 33.58 -6.61
C LYS A 385 13.01 32.95 -5.23
N ASN A 386 11.88 32.32 -4.89
CA ASN A 386 11.67 31.69 -3.60
C ASN A 386 12.14 30.25 -3.61
N ASN A 387 12.73 29.85 -2.48
CA ASN A 387 12.84 28.45 -2.11
C ASN A 387 11.83 28.18 -0.99
N ASP A 388 11.45 26.91 -0.83
CA ASP A 388 10.65 26.50 0.30
C ASP A 388 11.43 26.73 1.61
N VAL A 389 10.75 27.29 2.61
CA VAL A 389 11.33 27.55 3.93
C VAL A 389 10.85 26.49 4.90
N LEU A 390 11.77 25.64 5.34
CA LEU A 390 11.52 24.56 6.30
C LEU A 390 11.13 25.12 7.67
N LEU A 391 10.02 24.61 8.21
CA LEU A 391 9.62 24.83 9.60
C LEU A 391 9.91 23.59 10.47
N GLY A 392 9.92 23.75 11.79
CA GLY A 392 10.15 22.68 12.76
C GLY A 392 8.95 21.75 12.96
N GLU A 393 7.77 22.17 12.55
CA GLU A 393 6.51 21.54 12.93
C GLU A 393 5.92 20.63 11.84
N SER A 394 5.36 19.49 12.20
CA SER A 394 4.48 18.66 11.36
C SER A 394 3.02 19.14 11.34
N LEU A 395 2.61 19.87 12.38
CA LEU A 395 1.27 20.45 12.50
C LEU A 395 1.41 21.88 13.01
N SER A 396 1.05 22.86 12.17
CA SER A 396 1.21 24.28 12.51
C SER A 396 0.00 25.13 12.10
N ALA A 397 -0.08 26.30 12.72
CA ALA A 397 -0.89 27.40 12.24
C ALA A 397 0.01 28.38 11.49
N ARG A 398 -0.56 29.15 10.55
CA ARG A 398 0.16 30.17 9.79
C ARG A 398 0.98 31.12 10.66
N THR A 399 0.50 31.44 11.85
CA THR A 399 1.13 32.34 12.81
C THR A 399 2.49 31.84 13.30
N ASN A 400 2.75 30.53 13.22
CA ASN A 400 4.04 29.97 13.62
C ASN A 400 5.20 30.48 12.77
N GLN A 401 4.94 30.95 11.54
CA GLN A 401 5.95 31.59 10.68
C GLN A 401 6.66 32.77 11.37
N LEU A 402 6.04 33.40 12.37
CA LEU A 402 6.64 34.47 13.17
C LEU A 402 7.85 34.03 13.98
N ALA A 403 7.93 32.75 14.38
CA ALA A 403 9.09 32.22 15.08
C ALA A 403 10.34 32.23 14.20
N TYR A 404 10.16 32.12 12.89
CA TYR A 404 11.23 31.97 11.91
C TYR A 404 11.58 33.27 11.19
N TYR A 405 10.77 34.31 11.38
CA TYR A 405 10.93 35.60 10.73
C TYR A 405 12.12 36.37 11.28
N VAL A 406 12.97 36.86 10.37
CA VAL A 406 14.13 37.70 10.68
C VAL A 406 13.90 39.11 10.13
N PRO A 407 13.91 40.15 11.00
CA PRO A 407 13.83 41.54 10.54
C PRO A 407 14.96 41.92 9.58
N ASN A 408 14.62 42.66 8.51
CA ASN A 408 15.57 43.08 7.46
C ASN A 408 16.76 43.87 8.04
N ASP A 409 16.54 44.62 9.11
CA ASP A 409 17.60 45.39 9.79
C ASP A 409 18.74 44.52 10.33
N TYR A 410 18.54 43.21 10.51
CA TYR A 410 19.54 42.29 11.08
C TYR A 410 20.33 41.54 10.00
N VAL A 411 19.92 41.64 8.74
CA VAL A 411 20.49 40.90 7.61
C VAL A 411 21.30 41.82 6.70
N ASN A 412 22.49 41.38 6.31
CA ASN A 412 23.25 41.98 5.24
C ASN A 412 22.72 41.43 3.91
N GLU A 413 21.90 42.23 3.21
CA GLU A 413 21.22 41.82 1.97
C GLU A 413 22.21 41.38 0.87
N SER A 414 23.41 41.96 0.84
CA SER A 414 24.41 41.62 -0.18
C SER A 414 25.03 40.23 0.01
N THR A 415 25.04 39.72 1.24
CA THR A 415 25.65 38.42 1.57
C THR A 415 24.65 37.34 1.97
N GLY A 416 23.40 37.72 2.30
CA GLY A 416 22.40 36.78 2.82
C GLY A 416 22.79 36.20 4.18
N LYS A 417 23.52 36.97 4.99
CA LYS A 417 23.98 36.60 6.34
C LYS A 417 23.55 37.65 7.36
N PHE A 418 23.59 37.31 8.64
CA PHE A 418 23.46 38.30 9.70
C PHE A 418 24.54 39.37 9.60
N LYS A 419 24.19 40.62 9.89
CA LYS A 419 25.15 41.72 9.95
C LYS A 419 26.18 41.47 11.05
N THR A 420 27.44 41.72 10.73
CA THR A 420 28.54 41.74 11.69
C THR A 420 28.81 43.18 12.13
N VAL A 421 29.53 43.36 13.24
CA VAL A 421 30.02 44.68 13.66
C VAL A 421 30.89 45.35 12.57
N ALA A 422 31.57 44.53 11.75
CA ALA A 422 32.40 45.00 10.64
C ALA A 422 31.58 45.53 9.44
N ASP A 423 30.29 45.18 9.32
CA ASP A 423 29.38 45.69 8.29
C ASP A 423 28.86 47.12 8.61
N GLY A 424 29.49 47.82 9.55
CA GLY A 424 29.13 49.19 9.94
C GLY A 424 27.84 49.31 10.73
N GLY A 425 27.38 48.23 11.37
CA GLY A 425 26.08 48.16 12.07
C GLY A 425 26.10 47.37 13.38
N LYS A 426 24.91 47.19 13.97
CA LYS A 426 24.68 46.33 15.14
C LYS A 426 24.96 44.86 14.77
N ASP A 427 25.48 44.09 15.72
CA ASP A 427 25.57 42.63 15.60
C ASP A 427 24.15 42.06 15.39
N GLY A 428 23.90 41.59 14.17
CA GLY A 428 22.59 41.08 13.74
C GLY A 428 22.21 39.79 14.44
N VAL A 429 23.19 38.97 14.84
CA VAL A 429 22.94 37.75 15.62
C VAL A 429 22.46 38.16 17.01
N ALA A 430 23.23 38.98 17.72
CA ALA A 430 22.87 39.43 19.07
C ALA A 430 21.51 40.18 19.09
N ALA A 431 21.23 40.99 18.05
CA ALA A 431 19.95 41.66 17.87
C ALA A 431 18.80 40.66 17.67
N PHE A 432 19.00 39.62 16.85
CA PHE A 432 18.00 38.59 16.62
C PHE A 432 17.75 37.71 17.85
N GLU A 433 18.80 37.35 18.59
CA GLU A 433 18.66 36.58 19.85
C GLU A 433 17.85 37.38 20.88
N THR A 434 18.05 38.70 20.94
CA THR A 434 17.21 39.59 21.78
C THR A 434 15.77 39.67 21.26
N PHE A 435 15.59 39.75 19.93
CA PHE A 435 14.27 39.84 19.30
C PHE A 435 13.43 38.57 19.49
N SER A 436 14.02 37.40 19.24
CA SER A 436 13.39 36.08 19.35
C SER A 436 13.35 35.52 20.77
N GLY A 437 14.24 36.01 21.65
CA GLY A 437 14.43 35.46 22.99
C GLY A 437 15.22 34.14 23.03
N VAL A 438 15.76 33.69 21.89
CA VAL A 438 16.51 32.42 21.78
C VAL A 438 18.00 32.72 21.68
N SER A 439 18.80 32.14 22.59
CA SER A 439 20.26 32.26 22.55
C SER A 439 20.93 31.19 21.69
N ASN A 440 22.17 31.45 21.27
CA ASN A 440 22.99 30.59 20.42
C ASN A 440 22.31 30.22 19.09
N VAL A 441 21.62 31.19 18.48
CA VAL A 441 20.78 30.93 17.29
C VAL A 441 21.57 30.34 16.13
N THR A 442 22.83 30.76 15.94
CA THR A 442 23.68 30.28 14.85
C THR A 442 23.98 28.78 14.92
N SER A 443 23.83 28.14 16.09
CA SER A 443 24.04 26.69 16.27
C SER A 443 22.92 25.81 15.67
N TYR A 444 21.80 26.42 15.26
CA TYR A 444 20.70 25.74 14.58
C TYR A 444 20.76 25.89 13.06
N LEU A 445 21.52 26.86 12.56
CA LEU A 445 21.41 27.34 11.19
C LEU A 445 22.45 26.74 10.25
N ASP A 446 22.12 26.74 8.96
CA ASP A 446 23.08 26.46 7.91
C ASP A 446 24.22 27.48 7.96
N SER A 447 25.44 27.01 8.20
CA SER A 447 26.61 27.87 8.39
C SER A 447 26.99 28.67 7.13
N SER A 448 26.63 28.18 5.95
CA SER A 448 26.92 28.83 4.68
C SER A 448 25.90 29.92 4.35
N LYS A 449 24.62 29.63 4.62
CA LYS A 449 23.47 30.51 4.32
C LYS A 449 22.46 30.45 5.47
N PRO A 450 22.67 31.19 6.57
CA PRO A 450 21.86 31.06 7.78
C PRO A 450 20.46 31.67 7.66
N VAL A 451 20.22 32.53 6.66
CA VAL A 451 18.93 33.15 6.38
C VAL A 451 18.58 33.06 4.89
N VAL A 452 17.28 33.02 4.58
CA VAL A 452 16.75 32.96 3.22
C VAL A 452 15.73 34.08 3.00
N ALA A 453 15.81 34.76 1.86
CA ALA A 453 14.83 35.75 1.46
C ALA A 453 13.60 35.06 0.85
N TYR A 454 12.42 35.56 1.19
CA TYR A 454 11.15 35.16 0.61
C TYR A 454 10.45 36.39 0.05
N TYR A 455 10.27 36.40 -1.26
CA TYR A 455 9.68 37.47 -2.05
C TYR A 455 8.17 37.28 -2.17
N TYR A 456 7.44 38.37 -2.02
CA TYR A 456 5.99 38.40 -2.23
C TYR A 456 5.55 39.74 -2.80
N VAL A 457 4.38 39.75 -3.43
CA VAL A 457 3.74 40.98 -3.88
C VAL A 457 2.89 41.52 -2.74
N ASP A 458 3.25 42.70 -2.23
CA ASP A 458 2.45 43.36 -1.22
C ASP A 458 1.07 43.73 -1.78
N LYS A 459 0.00 43.42 -1.05
CA LYS A 459 -1.36 43.61 -1.53
C LYS A 459 -1.78 45.08 -1.57
N ALA A 460 -1.21 45.93 -0.73
CA ALA A 460 -1.57 47.34 -0.67
C ALA A 460 -0.80 48.12 -1.72
N THR A 461 0.52 47.93 -1.79
CA THR A 461 1.40 48.71 -2.69
C THR A 461 1.56 48.08 -4.07
N HIS A 462 1.18 46.80 -4.25
CA HIS A 462 1.40 46.02 -5.48
C HIS A 462 2.88 45.94 -5.89
N THR A 463 3.81 46.16 -4.95
CA THR A 463 5.26 46.07 -5.18
C THR A 463 5.79 44.74 -4.66
N THR A 464 6.79 44.20 -5.34
CA THR A 464 7.56 43.07 -4.80
C THR A 464 8.38 43.55 -3.60
N VAL A 465 8.16 42.91 -2.46
CA VAL A 465 8.90 43.09 -1.22
C VAL A 465 9.43 41.73 -0.77
N HIS A 466 10.31 41.71 0.24
CA HIS A 466 10.85 40.47 0.78
C HIS A 466 10.95 40.49 2.30
N ASN A 467 10.77 39.31 2.89
CA ASN A 467 11.07 39.02 4.29
C ASN A 467 12.23 38.03 4.35
N TYR A 468 12.97 38.03 5.46
CA TYR A 468 13.96 36.99 5.73
C TYR A 468 13.41 35.95 6.70
N TYR A 469 13.79 34.70 6.49
CA TYR A 469 13.52 33.59 7.38
C TYR A 469 14.81 32.85 7.73
N LEU A 470 14.82 32.19 8.88
CA LEU A 470 15.91 31.29 9.28
C LEU A 470 16.03 30.11 8.30
N ASN A 471 17.27 29.71 8.00
CA ASN A 471 17.57 28.51 7.23
C ASN A 471 18.34 27.52 8.10
N PHE A 472 17.70 26.40 8.45
CA PHE A 472 18.23 25.42 9.39
C PHE A 472 19.25 24.48 8.76
N ALA A 473 20.21 24.03 9.58
CA ALA A 473 21.23 23.07 9.17
C ALA A 473 20.63 21.68 8.89
N THR A 474 19.67 21.24 9.72
CA THR A 474 18.98 19.97 9.60
C THR A 474 17.54 20.11 10.06
N GLU A 475 16.73 19.10 9.77
CA GLU A 475 15.37 18.99 10.29
C GLU A 475 15.30 18.99 11.83
N GLN A 476 16.18 18.24 12.52
CA GLN A 476 16.20 18.23 13.99
C GLN A 476 16.52 19.62 14.55
N LYS A 477 17.40 20.38 13.88
CA LYS A 477 17.71 21.76 14.31
C LYS A 477 16.52 22.72 14.15
N ALA A 478 15.63 22.47 13.20
CA ALA A 478 14.38 23.22 13.09
C ALA A 478 13.46 22.96 14.29
N ASN A 479 13.30 21.69 14.72
CA ASN A 479 12.53 21.35 15.94
C ASN A 479 13.16 21.96 17.18
N ASP A 480 14.47 21.73 17.38
CA ASP A 480 15.18 22.22 18.57
C ASP A 480 15.04 23.75 18.70
N TYR A 481 15.11 24.48 17.58
CA TYR A 481 14.89 25.91 17.55
C TYR A 481 13.45 26.29 17.91
N PHE A 482 12.46 25.61 17.32
CA PHE A 482 11.05 25.91 17.57
C PHE A 482 10.67 25.70 19.04
N THR A 483 11.12 24.59 19.64
CA THR A 483 10.96 24.34 21.07
C THR A 483 11.72 25.37 21.92
N ALA A 484 12.93 25.79 21.53
CA ALA A 484 13.62 26.87 22.23
C ALA A 484 12.85 28.20 22.16
N TYR A 485 12.23 28.50 21.02
CA TYR A 485 11.36 29.67 20.84
C TYR A 485 10.09 29.58 21.72
N CYS A 486 9.44 28.42 21.75
CA CYS A 486 8.26 28.17 22.58
C CYS A 486 8.54 28.19 24.08
N ASN A 487 9.80 28.05 24.49
CA ASN A 487 10.26 28.21 25.88
C ASN A 487 10.87 29.59 26.16
N SER A 488 10.93 30.48 25.16
CA SER A 488 11.51 31.80 25.30
C SER A 488 10.51 32.81 25.88
N SER A 489 11.02 34.00 26.25
CA SER A 489 10.17 35.13 26.65
C SER A 489 9.17 35.60 25.57
N LYS A 490 9.27 35.09 24.33
CA LYS A 490 8.42 35.45 23.18
C LYS A 490 7.34 34.39 22.87
N SER A 491 7.31 33.27 23.59
CA SER A 491 6.30 32.23 23.43
C SER A 491 4.86 32.77 23.48
N ALA A 492 4.58 33.67 24.44
CA ALA A 492 3.26 34.29 24.57
C ALA A 492 2.85 35.09 23.32
N THR A 493 3.79 35.69 22.59
CA THR A 493 3.49 36.41 21.35
C THR A 493 2.94 35.45 20.30
N LEU A 494 3.61 34.32 20.05
CA LEU A 494 3.16 33.31 19.10
C LEU A 494 1.80 32.72 19.50
N LYS A 495 1.62 32.37 20.78
CA LYS A 495 0.36 31.80 21.28
C LYS A 495 -0.79 32.80 21.16
N ASN A 496 -0.59 34.08 21.51
CA ASN A 496 -1.63 35.10 21.38
C ASN A 496 -2.05 35.33 19.92
N TYR A 497 -1.08 35.42 19.00
CA TYR A 497 -1.42 35.53 17.58
C TYR A 497 -2.17 34.31 17.08
N ALA A 498 -1.79 33.11 17.51
CA ALA A 498 -2.48 31.88 17.14
C ALA A 498 -3.91 31.83 17.69
N ILE A 499 -4.14 32.27 18.94
CA ILE A 499 -5.48 32.38 19.54
C ILE A 499 -6.35 33.35 18.75
N ASP A 500 -5.85 34.52 18.38
CA ASP A 500 -6.59 35.50 17.56
C ASP A 500 -6.83 35.02 16.11
N TYR A 501 -6.09 34.01 15.66
CA TYR A 501 -6.13 33.50 14.29
C TYR A 501 -7.03 32.28 14.11
N LEU A 502 -7.09 31.43 15.14
CA LEU A 502 -7.80 30.15 15.16
C LEU A 502 -9.14 30.27 15.91
N THR A 503 -10.04 29.29 15.76
CA THR A 503 -11.16 29.17 16.70
C THR A 503 -10.66 28.65 18.06
N ASP A 504 -11.42 28.93 19.13
CA ASP A 504 -11.08 28.48 20.49
C ASP A 504 -10.97 26.95 20.57
N ASP A 505 -11.74 26.24 19.74
CA ASP A 505 -11.80 24.78 19.65
C ASP A 505 -10.97 24.17 18.50
N ALA A 506 -10.01 24.93 17.95
CA ALA A 506 -9.11 24.47 16.91
C ALA A 506 -7.92 23.66 17.45
N ILE A 507 -7.47 22.69 16.63
CA ILE A 507 -6.29 21.85 16.85
C ILE A 507 -6.36 21.07 18.18
N VAL A 508 -7.55 20.59 18.51
CA VAL A 508 -7.79 19.80 19.73
C VAL A 508 -7.32 18.37 19.52
N LEU A 509 -6.41 17.92 20.38
CA LEU A 509 -5.76 16.62 20.33
C LEU A 509 -5.62 16.06 21.76
N ASP A 510 -6.21 14.89 22.01
CA ASP A 510 -6.08 14.19 23.29
C ASP A 510 -4.67 13.61 23.43
N SER A 511 -3.91 14.09 24.42
CA SER A 511 -2.52 13.67 24.65
C SER A 511 -2.36 12.19 25.05
N ASN A 512 -3.45 11.49 25.36
CA ASN A 512 -3.43 10.04 25.61
C ASN A 512 -3.44 9.19 24.34
N LYS A 513 -3.54 9.79 23.14
CA LYS A 513 -3.53 9.08 21.86
C LYS A 513 -2.09 8.79 21.39
N ILE A 514 -1.95 7.83 20.47
CA ILE A 514 -0.66 7.41 19.93
C ILE A 514 -0.31 8.29 18.71
N PHE A 515 0.90 8.85 18.72
CA PHE A 515 1.40 9.70 17.64
C PHE A 515 2.77 9.25 17.15
N THR A 516 2.95 9.29 15.83
CA THR A 516 4.22 9.08 15.14
C THR A 516 4.53 10.34 14.35
N LEU A 517 5.48 11.14 14.81
CA LEU A 517 5.71 12.49 14.32
C LEU A 517 7.17 12.63 13.90
N ARG A 518 7.42 13.34 12.79
CA ARG A 518 8.77 13.72 12.37
C ARG A 518 9.12 15.17 12.72
N GLY A 519 8.13 16.00 13.06
CA GLY A 519 8.25 17.40 13.46
C GLY A 519 7.38 17.73 14.68
N ASP A 520 7.62 18.89 15.29
CA ASP A 520 6.88 19.36 16.45
C ASP A 520 5.41 19.62 16.09
N ILE A 521 4.51 19.72 17.07
CA ILE A 521 3.11 20.05 16.81
C ILE A 521 2.60 21.15 17.74
N LEU A 522 1.86 22.10 17.17
CA LEU A 522 1.02 23.03 17.93
C LEU A 522 -0.34 22.36 18.17
N TYR A 523 -0.85 22.35 19.40
CA TYR A 523 -2.11 21.67 19.73
C TYR A 523 -2.78 22.23 21.00
N ARG A 524 -4.02 21.80 21.25
CA ARG A 524 -4.72 21.96 22.53
C ARG A 524 -5.09 20.60 23.11
N ASN A 525 -4.94 20.42 24.41
CA ASN A 525 -5.37 19.17 25.08
C ASN A 525 -6.90 19.02 25.17
N ALA A 526 -7.66 20.12 25.07
CA ALA A 526 -9.12 20.17 25.12
C ALA A 526 -9.65 21.43 24.42
N VAL A 527 -10.96 21.48 24.17
CA VAL A 527 -11.67 22.57 23.46
C VAL A 527 -11.46 23.97 24.07
N ASP A 528 -11.20 24.07 25.38
CA ASP A 528 -10.97 25.34 26.09
C ASP A 528 -9.56 25.45 26.69
N ALA A 529 -8.64 24.57 26.29
CA ALA A 529 -7.27 24.61 26.80
C ALA A 529 -6.42 25.65 26.06
N ASP A 530 -5.39 26.16 26.74
CA ASP A 530 -4.38 26.99 26.08
C ASP A 530 -3.66 26.19 24.98
N LEU A 531 -3.23 26.90 23.92
CA LEU A 531 -2.36 26.31 22.92
C LEU A 531 -1.02 25.93 23.55
N ASP A 532 -0.56 24.74 23.20
CA ASP A 532 0.71 24.21 23.65
C ASP A 532 1.52 23.61 22.50
N GLU A 533 2.80 23.37 22.78
CA GLU A 533 3.74 22.77 21.85
C GLU A 533 4.17 21.41 22.37
N LYS A 534 4.20 20.42 21.47
CA LYS A 534 4.81 19.13 21.74
C LYS A 534 6.07 18.99 20.93
N HIS A 535 7.19 19.03 21.65
CA HIS A 535 8.51 18.79 21.08
C HIS A 535 8.67 17.33 20.67
N VAL A 536 9.26 17.13 19.51
CA VAL A 536 9.55 15.83 18.91
C VAL A 536 11.05 15.72 18.67
N ARG A 537 11.66 14.72 19.31
CA ARG A 537 13.03 14.31 19.00
C ARG A 537 12.98 13.21 17.94
N ILE A 538 13.60 13.47 16.79
CA ILE A 538 13.65 12.53 15.68
C ILE A 538 14.64 11.42 16.02
N ASP A 539 14.18 10.17 16.01
CA ASP A 539 15.07 9.03 15.91
C ASP A 539 15.42 8.81 14.44
N PHE A 540 16.60 9.29 14.03
CA PHE A 540 17.04 9.15 12.65
C PHE A 540 17.09 7.70 12.18
N ASN A 541 17.25 6.71 13.07
CA ASN A 541 17.26 5.31 12.66
C ASN A 541 15.87 4.84 12.23
N ASP A 542 14.80 5.30 12.88
CA ASP A 542 13.42 4.91 12.54
C ASP A 542 12.93 5.52 11.22
N TRP A 543 13.52 6.63 10.80
CA TRP A 543 13.17 7.37 9.58
C TRP A 543 14.19 7.22 8.44
N LYS A 544 15.26 6.45 8.66
CA LYS A 544 16.34 6.26 7.68
C LYS A 544 15.87 5.42 6.48
N ILE A 545 16.26 5.84 5.29
CA ILE A 545 16.25 4.97 4.09
C ILE A 545 17.68 4.49 3.84
N ASP A 546 17.85 3.19 3.83
CA ASP A 546 19.11 2.54 3.48
C ASP A 546 19.11 2.17 2.00
N ALA A 547 19.79 2.99 1.21
CA ALA A 547 19.87 2.80 -0.25
C ALA A 547 20.56 1.50 -0.67
N ALA A 548 21.37 0.88 0.22
CA ALA A 548 22.08 -0.35 -0.10
C ALA A 548 21.24 -1.60 0.20
N ASN A 549 20.38 -1.56 1.22
CA ASN A 549 19.51 -2.67 1.58
C ASN A 549 18.26 -2.19 2.31
N SER A 550 17.10 -2.27 1.66
CA SER A 550 15.82 -1.86 2.24
C SER A 550 15.41 -2.64 3.50
N ALA A 551 15.98 -3.82 3.76
CA ALA A 551 15.78 -4.54 5.03
C ALA A 551 16.39 -3.81 6.24
N ASN A 552 17.27 -2.85 6.01
CA ASN A 552 17.87 -1.99 7.03
C ASN A 552 17.19 -0.61 7.13
N ASN A 553 16.08 -0.40 6.41
CA ASN A 553 15.29 0.82 6.56
C ASN A 553 14.77 0.94 7.99
N GLY A 554 14.62 2.18 8.43
CA GLY A 554 13.90 2.49 9.65
C GLY A 554 12.44 2.05 9.57
N VAL A 555 11.86 1.72 10.73
CA VAL A 555 10.49 1.16 10.79
C VAL A 555 9.46 2.10 10.16
N PHE A 556 9.56 3.41 10.39
CA PHE A 556 8.62 4.38 9.83
C PHE A 556 8.90 4.67 8.36
N ALA A 557 10.17 4.67 7.94
CA ALA A 557 10.52 4.79 6.54
C ALA A 557 10.01 3.61 5.69
N ASP A 558 10.18 2.38 6.17
CA ASP A 558 9.64 1.17 5.51
C ASP A 558 8.12 1.18 5.46
N TYR A 559 7.45 1.59 6.55
CA TYR A 559 6.00 1.71 6.57
C TYR A 559 5.49 2.77 5.57
N SER A 560 6.12 3.95 5.51
CA SER A 560 5.83 4.98 4.51
C SER A 560 6.02 4.50 3.07
N ALA A 561 7.10 3.76 2.80
CA ALA A 561 7.36 3.18 1.48
C ALA A 561 6.26 2.19 1.06
N LYS A 562 5.81 1.32 1.97
CA LYS A 562 4.72 0.36 1.72
C LYS A 562 3.39 1.07 1.42
N LEU A 563 3.07 2.15 2.14
CA LEU A 563 1.88 2.95 1.86
C LEU A 563 1.97 3.63 0.49
N ALA A 564 3.13 4.17 0.12
CA ALA A 564 3.34 4.80 -1.19
C ALA A 564 3.21 3.80 -2.35
N ILE A 565 3.80 2.61 -2.23
CA ILE A 565 3.67 1.52 -3.20
C ILE A 565 2.20 1.10 -3.36
N LYS A 566 1.51 0.87 -2.24
CA LYS A 566 0.09 0.49 -2.23
C LYS A 566 -0.78 1.57 -2.86
N TYR A 567 -0.54 2.84 -2.56
CA TYR A 567 -1.32 3.94 -3.12
C TYR A 567 -1.20 3.99 -4.65
N LYS A 568 0.01 3.85 -5.19
CA LYS A 568 0.18 3.79 -6.65
C LYS A 568 -0.48 2.56 -7.28
N ALA A 569 -0.41 1.39 -6.64
CA ALA A 569 -1.11 0.19 -7.12
C ALA A 569 -2.63 0.41 -7.21
N LEU A 570 -3.21 1.01 -6.18
CA LEU A 570 -4.62 1.38 -6.13
C LEU A 570 -4.99 2.40 -7.22
N GLN A 571 -4.13 3.39 -7.46
CA GLN A 571 -4.34 4.40 -8.51
C GLN A 571 -4.36 3.79 -9.93
N LEU A 572 -3.55 2.76 -10.18
CA LEU A 572 -3.41 2.17 -11.51
C LEU A 572 -4.40 1.04 -11.79
N SER A 573 -4.82 0.30 -10.76
CA SER A 573 -5.55 -0.97 -10.97
C SER A 573 -6.67 -1.25 -9.97
N LEU A 574 -6.91 -0.37 -8.98
CA LEU A 574 -7.80 -0.60 -7.84
C LEU A 574 -7.37 -1.74 -6.89
N LYS A 575 -6.20 -2.36 -7.13
CA LYS A 575 -5.67 -3.48 -6.34
C LYS A 575 -4.65 -3.00 -5.32
N ASP A 576 -4.54 -3.74 -4.22
CA ASP A 576 -3.66 -3.41 -3.09
C ASP A 576 -2.17 -3.60 -3.39
N SER A 577 -1.81 -4.27 -4.49
CA SER A 577 -0.43 -4.60 -4.85
C SER A 577 -0.25 -4.69 -6.36
N ASP A 578 0.94 -4.30 -6.81
CA ASP A 578 1.41 -4.47 -8.20
C ASP A 578 2.92 -4.76 -8.15
N PRO A 579 3.37 -5.95 -8.61
CA PRO A 579 4.79 -6.34 -8.57
C PRO A 579 5.73 -5.42 -9.37
N SER A 580 5.20 -4.62 -10.29
CA SER A 580 5.99 -3.66 -11.09
C SER A 580 6.32 -2.37 -10.32
N ILE A 581 5.69 -2.14 -9.16
CA ILE A 581 5.87 -0.95 -8.34
C ILE A 581 6.90 -1.23 -7.24
N SER A 582 7.89 -0.37 -7.14
CA SER A 582 8.97 -0.44 -6.15
C SER A 582 9.12 0.87 -5.39
N ALA A 583 9.97 0.87 -4.35
CA ALA A 583 10.30 2.06 -3.58
C ALA A 583 10.89 3.21 -4.42
N ALA A 584 11.53 2.89 -5.56
CA ALA A 584 12.07 3.87 -6.50
C ALA A 584 11.03 4.47 -7.45
N ASN A 585 9.81 3.93 -7.47
CA ASN A 585 8.82 4.21 -8.50
C ASN A 585 7.42 4.31 -7.89
N VAL A 586 7.26 5.13 -6.86
CA VAL A 586 5.99 5.27 -6.12
C VAL A 586 5.06 6.35 -6.68
N ARG A 587 5.46 7.07 -7.73
CA ARG A 587 4.66 8.12 -8.39
C ARG A 587 4.27 7.76 -9.81
N ILE A 588 3.18 8.35 -10.29
CA ILE A 588 2.80 8.30 -11.71
C ILE A 588 3.57 9.42 -12.42
N THR A 589 4.40 9.04 -13.39
CA THR A 589 5.26 9.95 -14.15
C THR A 589 5.00 9.82 -15.64
N LYS A 590 5.22 10.90 -16.40
CA LYS A 590 5.32 10.82 -17.87
C LYS A 590 6.69 10.29 -18.29
N SER A 591 6.87 10.05 -19.59
CA SER A 591 8.12 9.52 -20.15
C SER A 591 9.37 10.38 -19.90
N THR A 592 9.20 11.66 -19.57
CA THR A 592 10.30 12.57 -19.20
C THR A 592 10.73 12.45 -17.73
N GLY A 593 10.04 11.62 -16.93
CA GLY A 593 10.30 11.43 -15.50
C GLY A 593 9.56 12.41 -14.57
N GLU A 594 8.94 13.46 -15.11
CA GLU A 594 8.12 14.38 -14.31
C GLU A 594 6.82 13.70 -13.84
N ILE A 595 6.40 14.04 -12.62
CA ILE A 595 5.15 13.57 -12.03
C ILE A 595 3.96 14.13 -12.80
N ASP A 596 3.11 13.22 -13.29
CA ASP A 596 1.88 13.55 -13.99
C ASP A 596 0.83 12.47 -13.74
N LYS A 597 -0.11 12.75 -12.85
CA LYS A 597 -1.16 11.81 -12.42
C LYS A 597 -2.24 11.55 -13.49
N SER A 598 -2.21 12.28 -14.62
CA SER A 598 -3.10 12.03 -15.75
C SER A 598 -2.63 10.86 -16.64
N GLN A 599 -1.38 10.43 -16.50
CA GLN A 599 -0.85 9.29 -17.24
C GLN A 599 -1.50 7.98 -16.79
N SER A 600 -1.54 7.00 -17.70
CA SER A 600 -2.15 5.68 -17.48
C SER A 600 -3.57 5.77 -16.87
N PRO A 601 -4.54 6.42 -17.55
CA PRO A 601 -5.94 6.46 -17.13
C PRO A 601 -6.45 5.08 -16.71
N LEU A 602 -7.20 5.01 -15.60
CA LEU A 602 -7.70 3.74 -15.08
C LEU A 602 -8.69 3.11 -16.05
N ILE A 603 -9.50 3.92 -16.74
CA ILE A 603 -10.49 3.38 -17.69
C ILE A 603 -9.82 2.59 -18.81
N ASP A 604 -8.60 2.94 -19.23
CA ASP A 604 -7.86 2.20 -20.26
C ASP A 604 -7.21 0.93 -19.70
N THR A 605 -7.04 0.83 -18.38
CA THR A 605 -6.66 -0.43 -17.71
C THR A 605 -7.85 -1.37 -17.63
N LEU A 606 -9.07 -0.84 -17.45
CA LEU A 606 -10.28 -1.63 -17.30
C LEU A 606 -10.92 -2.03 -18.64
N ILE A 607 -10.93 -1.12 -19.62
CA ILE A 607 -11.77 -1.20 -20.82
C ILE A 607 -10.94 -0.96 -22.09
N ASP A 608 -11.16 -1.76 -23.13
CA ASP A 608 -10.79 -1.41 -24.49
C ASP A 608 -11.73 -0.32 -25.02
N ARG A 609 -11.34 0.93 -24.77
CA ARG A 609 -12.13 2.11 -25.12
C ARG A 609 -12.35 2.24 -26.64
N ALA A 610 -11.39 1.79 -27.45
CA ALA A 610 -11.48 1.88 -28.91
C ALA A 610 -12.53 0.90 -29.44
N ALA A 611 -12.47 -0.36 -28.99
CA ALA A 611 -13.46 -1.37 -29.35
C ALA A 611 -14.87 -1.00 -28.86
N MET A 612 -14.99 -0.52 -27.62
CA MET A 612 -16.26 -0.04 -27.06
C MET A 612 -16.83 1.15 -27.85
N SER A 613 -15.98 2.13 -28.22
CA SER A 613 -16.40 3.28 -29.02
C SER A 613 -16.89 2.88 -30.41
N ALA A 614 -16.23 1.92 -31.06
CA ALA A 614 -16.67 1.39 -32.35
C ALA A 614 -18.02 0.66 -32.23
N ALA A 615 -18.25 -0.09 -31.14
CA ALA A 615 -19.53 -0.72 -30.88
C ALA A 615 -20.66 0.30 -30.69
N VAL A 616 -20.38 1.42 -30.00
CA VAL A 616 -21.34 2.53 -29.87
C VAL A 616 -21.69 3.12 -31.24
N ASP A 617 -20.69 3.41 -32.09
CA ASP A 617 -20.95 3.96 -33.42
C ASP A 617 -21.80 3.03 -34.31
N ASN A 618 -21.66 1.71 -34.13
CA ASN A 618 -22.40 0.71 -34.91
C ASN A 618 -23.83 0.47 -34.43
N HIS A 619 -24.15 0.75 -33.15
CA HIS A 619 -25.44 0.40 -32.53
C HIS A 619 -26.25 1.61 -32.05
N LYS A 620 -25.69 2.82 -32.04
CA LYS A 620 -26.41 4.04 -31.65
C LYS A 620 -27.63 4.29 -32.54
N SER A 621 -28.65 4.91 -31.95
CA SER A 621 -29.86 5.32 -32.66
C SER A 621 -29.82 6.81 -33.00
N GLY A 622 -29.92 7.14 -34.28
CA GLY A 622 -29.97 8.54 -34.74
C GLY A 622 -28.74 9.35 -34.30
N THR A 623 -28.98 10.41 -33.53
CA THR A 623 -27.94 11.33 -33.03
C THR A 623 -27.45 11.00 -31.62
N ASP A 624 -27.90 9.89 -31.03
CA ASP A 624 -27.48 9.51 -29.68
C ASP A 624 -25.99 9.21 -29.64
N GLU A 625 -25.31 9.68 -28.58
CA GLU A 625 -23.91 9.37 -28.34
C GLU A 625 -23.72 8.07 -27.52
N TYR A 626 -24.77 7.25 -27.40
CA TYR A 626 -24.79 6.02 -26.60
C TYR A 626 -25.69 4.96 -27.24
N TYR A 627 -25.56 3.72 -26.75
CA TYR A 627 -26.57 2.68 -26.94
C TYR A 627 -26.77 1.87 -25.65
N ILE A 628 -27.90 1.18 -25.58
CA ILE A 628 -28.26 0.32 -24.45
C ILE A 628 -27.96 -1.13 -24.86
N ALA A 629 -26.89 -1.70 -24.31
CA ALA A 629 -26.43 -3.06 -24.63
C ALA A 629 -27.29 -4.15 -23.97
N TYR A 630 -27.89 -3.84 -22.82
CA TYR A 630 -28.81 -4.72 -22.11
C TYR A 630 -29.92 -3.90 -21.47
N LYS A 631 -31.15 -4.44 -21.47
CA LYS A 631 -32.31 -3.80 -20.86
C LYS A 631 -33.30 -4.83 -20.32
N GLU A 632 -33.73 -4.65 -19.08
CA GLU A 632 -34.75 -5.46 -18.43
C GLU A 632 -35.68 -4.58 -17.57
N PRO A 633 -37.02 -4.72 -17.69
CA PRO A 633 -37.97 -3.93 -16.91
C PRO A 633 -37.81 -4.13 -15.40
N ILE A 634 -38.01 -3.05 -14.64
CA ILE A 634 -38.11 -3.12 -13.18
C ILE A 634 -39.60 -3.12 -12.80
N SER A 635 -40.03 -4.11 -12.04
CA SER A 635 -41.41 -4.19 -11.56
C SER A 635 -41.81 -2.92 -10.81
N GLY A 636 -42.89 -2.26 -11.24
CA GLY A 636 -43.41 -1.04 -10.62
C GLY A 636 -42.63 0.26 -10.92
N SER A 637 -41.69 0.24 -11.85
CA SER A 637 -40.88 1.42 -12.24
C SER A 637 -40.97 1.69 -13.74
N THR A 638 -40.89 2.96 -14.13
CA THR A 638 -40.77 3.37 -15.55
C THR A 638 -39.35 3.22 -16.08
N ASP A 639 -38.36 3.16 -15.19
CA ASP A 639 -36.96 2.88 -15.50
C ASP A 639 -36.65 1.38 -15.50
N ASN A 640 -35.51 1.03 -16.08
CA ASN A 640 -35.08 -0.34 -16.33
C ASN A 640 -33.75 -0.65 -15.65
N THR A 641 -33.48 -1.94 -15.46
CA THR A 641 -32.12 -2.45 -15.31
C THR A 641 -31.44 -2.40 -16.66
N GLY A 642 -30.21 -1.91 -16.76
CA GLY A 642 -29.54 -1.90 -18.06
C GLY A 642 -28.04 -1.66 -18.03
N VAL A 643 -27.46 -1.88 -19.20
CA VAL A 643 -26.05 -1.56 -19.49
C VAL A 643 -26.02 -0.51 -20.58
N VAL A 644 -25.43 0.65 -20.28
CA VAL A 644 -25.31 1.78 -21.21
C VAL A 644 -23.85 1.98 -21.56
N LEU A 645 -23.55 1.98 -22.85
CA LEU A 645 -22.23 2.29 -23.41
C LEU A 645 -22.32 3.61 -24.18
N ALA A 646 -21.51 4.60 -23.80
CA ALA A 646 -21.53 5.93 -24.38
C ALA A 646 -20.16 6.38 -24.88
N LYS A 647 -20.14 6.88 -26.12
CA LYS A 647 -19.03 7.59 -26.75
C LYS A 647 -19.38 9.06 -26.85
N ASN A 648 -19.48 9.71 -25.69
CA ASN A 648 -20.06 11.04 -25.55
C ASN A 648 -19.00 12.14 -25.60
N THR A 649 -19.29 13.18 -26.38
CA THR A 649 -18.53 14.44 -26.38
C THR A 649 -19.14 15.46 -25.44
N SER A 650 -20.47 15.37 -25.25
CA SER A 650 -21.24 16.14 -24.28
C SER A 650 -21.47 15.32 -23.01
N SER A 651 -21.81 15.96 -21.88
CA SER A 651 -22.07 15.22 -20.64
C SER A 651 -23.30 14.31 -20.79
N LEU A 652 -23.13 13.00 -20.53
CA LEU A 652 -24.22 12.03 -20.59
C LEU A 652 -25.17 12.25 -19.40
N ASN A 653 -26.40 12.69 -19.68
CA ASN A 653 -27.42 12.90 -18.66
C ASN A 653 -28.16 11.60 -18.35
N THR A 654 -28.09 11.12 -17.10
CA THR A 654 -28.75 9.86 -16.72
C THR A 654 -30.28 9.92 -16.78
N ASN A 655 -30.89 11.10 -16.90
CA ASN A 655 -32.34 11.21 -17.02
C ASN A 655 -32.84 10.72 -18.38
N THR A 656 -32.04 10.88 -19.44
CA THR A 656 -32.49 10.63 -20.82
C THR A 656 -32.36 9.17 -21.26
N ILE A 657 -31.64 8.35 -20.49
CA ILE A 657 -31.32 6.95 -20.85
C ILE A 657 -32.38 5.93 -20.39
N GLY A 658 -33.28 6.28 -19.47
CA GLY A 658 -34.32 5.36 -18.97
C GLY A 658 -33.83 4.15 -18.15
N ILE A 659 -32.61 4.25 -17.62
CA ILE A 659 -31.95 3.25 -16.75
C ILE A 659 -31.75 3.85 -15.36
N SER A 660 -32.15 3.13 -14.31
CA SER A 660 -31.95 3.52 -12.90
C SER A 660 -31.12 2.52 -12.10
N GLN A 661 -30.82 1.35 -12.67
CA GLN A 661 -29.90 0.39 -12.07
C GLN A 661 -29.13 -0.40 -13.12
N GLY A 662 -27.90 -0.81 -12.81
CA GLY A 662 -27.03 -1.60 -13.69
C GLY A 662 -25.65 -0.96 -13.90
N LEU A 663 -25.22 -0.83 -15.15
CA LEU A 663 -23.89 -0.34 -15.51
C LEU A 663 -23.97 0.81 -16.51
N ILE A 664 -23.29 1.92 -16.24
CA ILE A 664 -23.08 3.01 -17.19
C ILE A 664 -21.59 3.14 -17.45
N VAL A 665 -21.17 3.11 -18.71
CA VAL A 665 -19.78 3.33 -19.13
C VAL A 665 -19.78 4.45 -20.18
N ALA A 666 -19.07 5.53 -19.89
CA ALA A 666 -19.00 6.71 -20.74
C ALA A 666 -17.54 7.09 -21.03
N THR A 667 -17.20 7.41 -22.28
CA THR A 667 -15.86 7.89 -22.62
C THR A 667 -15.59 9.31 -22.12
N GLY A 668 -16.65 10.10 -21.94
CA GLY A 668 -16.60 11.49 -21.45
C GLY A 668 -17.33 11.67 -20.12
N ASP A 669 -17.82 12.88 -19.89
CA ASP A 669 -18.46 13.29 -18.63
C ASP A 669 -19.84 12.66 -18.42
N VAL A 670 -20.25 12.48 -17.17
CA VAL A 670 -21.58 11.97 -16.78
C VAL A 670 -22.23 12.94 -15.80
N TYR A 671 -23.51 13.27 -16.05
CA TYR A 671 -24.34 14.05 -15.15
C TYR A 671 -25.46 13.18 -14.57
N VAL A 672 -25.29 12.82 -13.30
CA VAL A 672 -26.20 11.92 -12.55
C VAL A 672 -27.33 12.75 -11.96
N THR A 673 -28.54 12.58 -12.47
CA THR A 673 -29.70 13.43 -12.15
C THR A 673 -30.79 12.74 -11.34
N LYS A 674 -30.68 11.43 -11.16
CA LYS A 674 -31.61 10.61 -10.38
C LYS A 674 -30.83 9.52 -9.64
N ASN A 675 -31.50 8.88 -8.69
CA ASN A 675 -30.90 7.78 -7.94
C ASN A 675 -30.48 6.66 -8.89
N PHE A 676 -29.32 6.06 -8.61
CA PHE A 676 -28.76 5.00 -9.43
C PHE A 676 -28.23 3.87 -8.56
N ARG A 677 -28.59 2.62 -8.88
CA ARG A 677 -28.07 1.42 -8.21
C ARG A 677 -27.18 0.61 -9.13
N GLY A 678 -25.89 0.46 -8.81
CA GLY A 678 -24.92 -0.27 -9.62
C GLY A 678 -23.61 0.49 -9.75
N LEU A 679 -23.03 0.51 -10.95
CA LEU A 679 -21.73 1.12 -11.24
C LEU A 679 -21.81 2.15 -12.37
N ILE A 680 -21.20 3.32 -12.16
CA ILE A 680 -20.97 4.34 -13.19
C ILE A 680 -19.45 4.50 -13.41
N ILE A 681 -19.01 4.28 -14.65
CA ILE A 681 -17.64 4.50 -15.12
C ILE A 681 -17.64 5.66 -16.12
N SER A 682 -16.84 6.68 -15.88
CA SER A 682 -16.67 7.85 -16.74
C SER A 682 -15.20 8.06 -17.05
N GLY A 683 -14.85 8.19 -18.33
CA GLY A 683 -13.52 8.60 -18.80
C GLY A 683 -13.23 10.08 -18.56
N GLY A 684 -14.21 10.82 -18.03
CA GLY A 684 -14.11 12.23 -17.67
C GLY A 684 -14.59 12.47 -16.24
N LYS A 685 -15.47 13.47 -16.11
CA LYS A 685 -15.98 13.97 -14.84
C LYS A 685 -17.38 13.43 -14.53
N ILE A 686 -17.63 13.09 -13.28
CA ILE A 686 -18.97 12.79 -12.77
C ILE A 686 -19.49 14.00 -11.98
N THR A 687 -20.70 14.47 -12.30
CA THR A 687 -21.43 15.56 -11.63
C THR A 687 -22.82 15.12 -11.22
N PHE A 688 -23.46 15.86 -10.31
CA PHE A 688 -24.71 15.42 -9.68
C PHE A 688 -25.80 16.49 -9.73
N GLY A 689 -27.04 16.03 -9.87
CA GLY A 689 -28.25 16.79 -9.54
C GLY A 689 -28.52 16.77 -8.03
N SER A 690 -29.44 17.63 -7.58
CA SER A 690 -29.85 17.70 -6.17
C SER A 690 -30.62 16.44 -5.75
N GLY A 691 -30.34 15.93 -4.55
CA GLY A 691 -31.05 14.80 -3.95
C GLY A 691 -30.66 13.43 -4.49
N VAL A 692 -29.54 13.34 -5.21
CA VAL A 692 -29.10 12.09 -5.86
C VAL A 692 -28.41 11.16 -4.85
N THR A 693 -28.82 9.90 -4.89
CA THR A 693 -28.14 8.79 -4.20
C THR A 693 -27.62 7.77 -5.21
N VAL A 694 -26.34 7.43 -5.15
CA VAL A 694 -25.73 6.35 -5.94
C VAL A 694 -25.34 5.22 -5.01
N THR A 695 -25.89 4.02 -5.21
CA THR A 695 -25.63 2.85 -4.37
C THR A 695 -24.93 1.77 -5.19
N SER A 696 -23.76 1.31 -4.74
CA SER A 696 -23.07 0.18 -5.37
C SER A 696 -23.89 -1.10 -5.23
N ASP A 697 -23.91 -1.91 -6.29
CA ASP A 697 -24.53 -3.23 -6.28
C ASP A 697 -23.69 -4.20 -7.10
N LYS A 698 -22.65 -4.73 -6.45
CA LYS A 698 -21.66 -5.62 -7.08
C LYS A 698 -22.28 -6.91 -7.61
N MET A 699 -23.36 -7.40 -6.98
CA MET A 699 -24.05 -8.62 -7.42
C MET A 699 -24.82 -8.35 -8.69
N LEU A 700 -25.57 -7.24 -8.74
CA LEU A 700 -26.26 -6.81 -9.96
C LEU A 700 -25.28 -6.63 -11.13
N VAL A 701 -24.14 -5.98 -10.91
CA VAL A 701 -23.14 -5.78 -11.95
C VAL A 701 -22.56 -7.13 -12.39
N ALA A 702 -22.16 -8.00 -11.46
CA ALA A 702 -21.65 -9.33 -11.80
C ALA A 702 -22.67 -10.18 -12.58
N ASP A 703 -23.94 -10.17 -12.18
CA ASP A 703 -25.02 -10.88 -12.86
C ASP A 703 -25.22 -10.37 -14.30
N LEU A 704 -25.07 -9.07 -14.55
CA LEU A 704 -25.12 -8.50 -15.90
C LEU A 704 -23.96 -9.02 -16.77
N PHE A 705 -22.74 -9.07 -16.22
CA PHE A 705 -21.58 -9.63 -16.93
C PHE A 705 -21.77 -11.11 -17.23
N LYS A 706 -22.24 -11.89 -16.24
CA LYS A 706 -22.53 -13.31 -16.41
C LYS A 706 -23.52 -13.56 -17.54
N LYS A 707 -24.66 -12.87 -17.53
CA LYS A 707 -25.68 -12.98 -18.58
C LYS A 707 -25.13 -12.65 -19.98
N ASP A 708 -24.27 -11.63 -20.07
CA ASP A 708 -23.68 -11.22 -21.35
C ASP A 708 -22.63 -12.22 -21.86
N MET A 709 -21.84 -12.81 -20.96
CA MET A 709 -20.85 -13.84 -21.30
C MET A 709 -21.49 -15.17 -21.70
N GLU A 710 -22.67 -15.50 -21.16
CA GLU A 710 -23.47 -16.67 -21.56
C GLU A 710 -24.16 -16.49 -22.93
N SER A 711 -24.19 -15.26 -23.46
CA SER A 711 -24.72 -14.97 -24.79
C SER A 711 -23.78 -15.46 -25.89
N SER A 712 -24.33 -16.01 -26.97
CA SER A 712 -23.56 -16.37 -28.18
C SER A 712 -22.93 -15.16 -28.89
N SER A 713 -23.37 -13.94 -28.55
CA SER A 713 -22.81 -12.67 -29.03
C SER A 713 -22.81 -11.67 -27.87
N PRO A 714 -21.74 -11.63 -27.05
CA PRO A 714 -21.61 -10.69 -25.95
C PRO A 714 -21.70 -9.24 -26.42
N ALA A 715 -22.56 -8.44 -25.79
CA ALA A 715 -22.85 -7.08 -26.20
C ALA A 715 -21.94 -6.03 -25.53
N PHE A 716 -21.33 -6.36 -24.37
CA PHE A 716 -20.47 -5.40 -23.66
C PHE A 716 -19.30 -6.02 -22.87
N SER A 717 -19.44 -7.22 -22.33
CA SER A 717 -18.45 -7.84 -21.44
C SER A 717 -17.07 -8.00 -22.09
N GLN A 718 -17.04 -8.28 -23.40
CA GLN A 718 -15.83 -8.39 -24.23
C GLN A 718 -14.94 -7.14 -24.24
N PHE A 719 -15.48 -5.96 -23.92
CA PHE A 719 -14.69 -4.73 -23.88
C PHE A 719 -13.93 -4.55 -22.56
N PHE A 720 -14.30 -5.29 -21.52
CA PHE A 720 -13.61 -5.24 -20.23
C PHE A 720 -12.45 -6.21 -20.23
N LYS A 721 -11.24 -5.72 -20.01
CA LYS A 721 -9.99 -6.50 -20.18
C LYS A 721 -9.87 -7.66 -19.19
N GLU A 722 -10.40 -7.50 -17.97
CA GLU A 722 -10.45 -8.59 -16.97
C GLU A 722 -11.58 -9.60 -17.23
N CYS A 723 -12.42 -9.35 -18.23
CA CYS A 723 -13.61 -10.14 -18.57
C CYS A 723 -13.55 -10.70 -20.00
N SER A 724 -12.63 -10.22 -20.84
CA SER A 724 -12.39 -10.75 -22.18
C SER A 724 -11.74 -12.13 -22.08
N VAL A 725 -12.23 -13.08 -22.88
CA VAL A 725 -11.69 -14.45 -22.96
C VAL A 725 -10.21 -14.40 -23.38
N GLY A 726 -9.30 -14.69 -22.44
CA GLY A 726 -7.85 -14.67 -22.64
C GLY A 726 -7.09 -15.48 -21.58
N SER A 727 -5.99 -16.12 -22.01
CA SER A 727 -4.96 -16.92 -21.31
C SER A 727 -5.36 -17.91 -20.19
N VAL A 728 -4.80 -19.13 -20.27
CA VAL A 728 -4.94 -20.28 -19.33
C VAL A 728 -4.85 -19.90 -17.84
N THR A 729 -3.97 -18.95 -17.50
CA THR A 729 -3.71 -18.50 -16.13
C THR A 729 -4.87 -17.75 -15.49
N ASP A 730 -5.75 -17.15 -16.29
CA ASP A 730 -6.85 -16.31 -15.82
C ASP A 730 -8.10 -17.16 -15.44
N HIS A 731 -8.02 -18.47 -15.62
CA HIS A 731 -9.11 -19.43 -15.41
C HIS A 731 -8.89 -20.38 -14.22
N ILE A 732 -7.79 -20.29 -13.46
CA ILE A 732 -7.59 -21.08 -12.24
C ILE A 732 -8.34 -20.39 -11.08
N SER A 733 -9.22 -21.11 -10.40
CA SER A 733 -9.92 -20.57 -9.22
C SER A 733 -8.95 -20.44 -8.02
N GLY A 734 -8.75 -19.21 -7.53
CA GLY A 734 -7.84 -18.89 -6.42
C GLY A 734 -6.48 -18.32 -6.88
N ASN A 735 -5.80 -17.60 -5.98
CA ASN A 735 -4.47 -17.00 -6.24
C ASN A 735 -3.53 -18.01 -6.90
N VAL A 736 -2.98 -17.66 -8.07
CA VAL A 736 -2.09 -18.52 -8.86
C VAL A 736 -0.73 -18.61 -8.18
N ASP A 737 -0.60 -19.57 -7.26
CA ASP A 737 0.68 -20.12 -6.86
C ASP A 737 0.66 -21.62 -7.19
N ILE A 738 1.38 -22.02 -8.23
CA ILE A 738 1.52 -23.41 -8.70
C ILE A 738 2.02 -24.31 -7.54
N ASN A 739 2.75 -23.75 -6.57
CA ASN A 739 3.21 -24.47 -5.39
C ASN A 739 2.06 -24.89 -4.44
N THR A 740 0.87 -24.29 -4.56
CA THR A 740 -0.33 -24.73 -3.82
C THR A 740 -0.82 -26.10 -4.28
N TYR A 741 -0.50 -26.48 -5.53
CA TYR A 741 -0.98 -27.70 -6.17
C TYR A 741 0.08 -28.80 -6.28
N LEU A 742 1.28 -28.55 -5.75
CA LEU A 742 2.36 -29.54 -5.60
C LEU A 742 2.72 -29.63 -4.11
N THR A 743 2.41 -30.76 -3.48
CA THR A 743 2.59 -30.94 -2.04
C THR A 743 3.51 -32.10 -1.69
N TYR A 744 4.13 -32.03 -0.51
CA TYR A 744 4.93 -33.12 0.04
C TYR A 744 4.06 -34.03 0.91
N GLU A 745 4.09 -35.34 0.66
CA GLU A 745 3.48 -36.35 1.54
C GLU A 745 4.52 -37.36 2.04
N ASN A 746 4.23 -38.02 3.18
CA ASN A 746 5.07 -39.09 3.73
C ASN A 746 6.53 -38.69 3.96
N TRP A 747 6.75 -37.45 4.36
CA TRP A 747 8.07 -36.88 4.62
C TRP A 747 8.84 -37.68 5.68
N LYS A 748 10.04 -38.13 5.33
CA LYS A 748 10.92 -38.92 6.19
C LYS A 748 12.33 -38.34 6.17
N LYS A 749 12.92 -38.25 7.35
CA LYS A 749 14.32 -37.93 7.57
C LYS A 749 15.01 -39.11 8.23
N ASN A 750 16.17 -39.48 7.70
CA ASN A 750 17.09 -40.44 8.32
C ASN A 750 18.25 -39.74 9.02
#